data_AF-A0A9D9JM86-F1
#
_entry.id   AF-A0A9D9JM86-F1
#
_cell.length_a   1.000
_cell.length_b   1.000
_cell.length_c   1.000
_cell.angle_alpha   90.00
_cell.angle_beta   90.00
_cell.angle_gamma   90.00
#
_symmetry.space_group_name_H-M   'P 1'
#
loop_
_entity.id
_entity.type
_entity.pdbx_description
1 polymer ?
#
loop_
_entity_poly.entity_id
_entity_poly.type
_entity_poly.pdbx_seq_one_letter_code
_entity_poly.pdbx_strand_id
1 'polypeptide(L)'
;MYLLDQPDAALAYRRQYRGLIGIASKVPLRDRAMLSLVYTPGVAEACRVISQDEVSSFDLTGRGNTVAFLTDASDLFGPTRAPVEAALPLLEAKAVLFKTFAGVDAVPIAVDLQDPLAIVEVARSLIPTFGAFCLDHIRAPHSFTIQDHLEKAAPIPVFSNQHHGTAILVLGALKNALEVVGKRLEEVRVVIAGAGLAGIGVARLLTRVGVKDLIVCDRAGAIYLGRPYRMNWAKAYLAKETNPERRRGTLAEVLKGADVFIGLARGNILSPEMVAAMAPDPIVFALALPTPEIDPDLARQAGAAVVATGRSDYPNMMDVSLVFPGVFRGLLDSGARNIRLRTLIYAAEALASLVPPEQRGPEHIVPQIFDFRVAPAIAAAVVQAALETKEATREVDPQQVAENTRRYIYEGTFDVARPVNRRPRSLAEQALDLRRRYRGVLEIRSKLPVRDHHILNLLYLPPAALAPVEEVRQHREAVYDLTVKGNLVAIVTDGSAVLGLGDIGPQAALPVMEGKAVLFQSLGGVEAFPICIAERDPDRIVDIVAAIAPSFGGINLEDIAAPRCFEIESALKERLDMPVFHDDQHGTAIVVLAALINAFKLRGTPLAEARVVINGAGAAGIATAKLLLVYGVGDVILCDRLGAIYREREAGMNRYKMEIARLTNKAGVRGDLATALVGADAFIGLSSPNILTPEMIRSMAPDPIVFALANPDPEIHPDLALEAGALVVATGRSDFPNQVNNSLAFPGVFRGALDVRARDINDAMKLAAAQAIAELVLPRQLSPQYVIPDSLDLSVPPAVAAAVARAAVETGVARLQVDPDDIAARTRELLYEGLRR
;
A
#
# COMPACT_ATOMS: atom_id res chain seq x y z
N MET A 1 -14.25 34.92 -3.15
CA MET A 1 -13.10 34.53 -4.00
C MET A 1 -12.13 33.77 -3.11
N TYR A 2 -11.93 32.47 -3.35
CA TYR A 2 -10.98 31.68 -2.55
C TYR A 2 -9.55 32.05 -2.95
N LEU A 3 -8.65 32.19 -1.98
CA LEU A 3 -7.23 32.37 -2.25
C LEU A 3 -6.67 31.03 -2.75
N LEU A 4 -6.44 30.93 -4.07
CA LEU A 4 -5.90 29.72 -4.71
C LEU A 4 -4.40 29.53 -4.48
N ASP A 5 -3.69 30.61 -4.16
CA ASP A 5 -2.23 30.64 -3.99
C ASP A 5 -1.87 30.71 -2.50
N GLN A 6 -1.80 29.55 -1.86
CA GLN A 6 -1.45 29.40 -0.44
C GLN A 6 -0.42 28.25 -0.23
N PRO A 7 0.78 28.35 -0.82
CA PRO A 7 1.79 27.28 -0.76
C PRO A 7 2.23 26.97 0.68
N ASP A 8 2.41 28.00 1.52
CA ASP A 8 2.85 27.83 2.91
C ASP A 8 1.82 27.09 3.76
N ALA A 9 0.53 27.37 3.55
CA ALA A 9 -0.54 26.67 4.24
C ALA A 9 -0.61 25.19 3.83
N ALA A 10 -0.49 24.90 2.52
CA ALA A 10 -0.46 23.53 2.02
C ALA A 10 0.71 22.72 2.60
N LEU A 11 1.90 23.33 2.71
CA LEU A 11 3.07 22.72 3.35
C LEU A 11 2.87 22.54 4.85
N ALA A 12 2.33 23.52 5.56
CA ALA A 12 2.10 23.47 7.00
C ALA A 12 1.15 22.32 7.39
N TYR A 13 0.02 22.16 6.68
CA TYR A 13 -0.92 21.06 6.91
C TYR A 13 -0.25 19.69 6.74
N ARG A 14 0.53 19.51 5.67
CA ARG A 14 1.23 18.25 5.43
C ARG A 14 2.27 17.93 6.49
N ARG A 15 3.04 18.93 6.96
CA ARG A 15 4.00 18.75 8.06
C ARG A 15 3.31 18.39 9.37
N GLN A 16 2.19 19.05 9.67
CA GLN A 16 1.40 18.79 10.88
C GLN A 16 0.89 17.34 10.93
N TYR A 17 0.33 16.84 9.81
CA TYR A 17 -0.28 15.52 9.75
C TYR A 17 0.67 14.41 9.23
N ARG A 18 1.89 14.78 8.82
CA ARG A 18 2.86 13.90 8.13
C ARG A 18 2.21 13.17 6.94
N GLY A 19 1.79 13.97 5.97
CA GLY A 19 0.99 13.52 4.81
C GLY A 19 -0.52 13.62 5.01
N LEU A 20 -1.29 13.14 4.04
CA LEU A 20 -2.77 13.26 4.04
C LEU A 20 -3.52 11.97 4.32
N ILE A 21 -2.85 10.82 4.18
CA ILE A 21 -3.45 9.50 4.40
C ILE A 21 -2.77 8.77 5.55
N GLY A 22 -3.47 7.77 6.08
CA GLY A 22 -2.94 6.82 7.04
C GLY A 22 -3.56 5.44 6.88
N ILE A 23 -2.95 4.42 7.48
CA ILE A 23 -3.54 3.07 7.56
C ILE A 23 -4.21 2.92 8.92
N ALA A 24 -5.40 2.33 8.95
CA ALA A 24 -6.14 2.07 10.19
C ALA A 24 -6.75 0.67 10.20
N SER A 25 -6.98 0.14 11.39
CA SER A 25 -7.80 -1.05 11.57
C SER A 25 -9.28 -0.71 11.49
N LYS A 26 -10.03 -1.47 10.67
CA LYS A 26 -11.50 -1.48 10.67
C LYS A 26 -12.07 -2.12 11.95
N VAL A 27 -11.24 -2.91 12.65
CA VAL A 27 -11.62 -3.73 13.79
C VAL A 27 -10.77 -3.34 15.00
N PRO A 28 -11.33 -2.63 16.00
CA PRO A 28 -10.54 -2.14 17.13
C PRO A 28 -10.00 -3.31 17.96
N LEU A 29 -8.70 -3.31 18.20
CA LEU A 29 -8.03 -4.30 19.05
C LEU A 29 -8.23 -3.93 20.53
N ARG A 30 -9.22 -4.55 21.18
CA ARG A 30 -9.61 -4.22 22.57
C ARG A 30 -9.17 -5.25 23.60
N ASP A 31 -9.03 -6.50 23.17
CA ASP A 31 -8.74 -7.63 24.04
C ASP A 31 -8.11 -8.78 23.24
N ARG A 32 -7.72 -9.83 23.96
CA ARG A 32 -7.11 -11.04 23.37
C ARG A 32 -8.07 -11.83 22.48
N ALA A 33 -9.39 -11.75 22.72
CA ALA A 33 -10.37 -12.46 21.91
C ALA A 33 -10.44 -11.85 20.51
N MET A 34 -10.49 -10.51 20.41
CA MET A 34 -10.41 -9.81 19.14
C MET A 34 -9.08 -10.02 18.43
N LEU A 35 -7.96 -10.03 19.17
CA LEU A 35 -6.64 -10.36 18.61
C LEU A 35 -6.65 -11.75 17.95
N SER A 36 -7.25 -12.72 18.62
CA SER A 36 -7.35 -14.11 18.14
C SER A 36 -8.20 -14.28 16.89
N LEU A 37 -9.06 -13.31 16.56
CA LEU A 37 -9.88 -13.29 15.34
C LEU A 37 -9.21 -12.54 14.18
N VAL A 38 -8.56 -11.40 14.49
CA VAL A 38 -7.88 -10.56 13.49
C VAL A 38 -6.55 -11.18 13.06
N TYR A 39 -5.87 -11.83 14.01
CA TYR A 39 -4.56 -12.46 13.86
C TYR A 39 -4.59 -13.93 14.30
N THR A 40 -3.49 -14.46 14.81
CA THR A 40 -3.38 -15.87 15.19
C THR A 40 -4.17 -16.19 16.47
N PRO A 41 -4.79 -17.39 16.57
CA PRO A 41 -4.79 -18.47 15.57
C PRO A 41 -5.94 -18.38 14.54
N GLY A 42 -6.95 -17.53 14.73
CA GLY A 42 -8.17 -17.52 13.89
C GLY A 42 -7.93 -17.16 12.42
N VAL A 43 -6.95 -16.30 12.13
CA VAL A 43 -6.60 -15.87 10.76
C VAL A 43 -6.21 -17.02 9.84
N ALA A 44 -5.67 -18.12 10.39
CA ALA A 44 -5.23 -19.27 9.61
C ALA A 44 -6.36 -19.88 8.77
N GLU A 45 -7.61 -19.79 9.23
CA GLU A 45 -8.75 -20.29 8.46
C GLU A 45 -9.02 -19.47 7.19
N ALA A 46 -8.90 -18.14 7.27
CA ALA A 46 -9.02 -17.30 6.08
C ALA A 46 -7.94 -17.64 5.05
N CYS A 47 -6.71 -17.89 5.50
CA CYS A 47 -5.61 -18.34 4.64
C CYS A 47 -5.94 -19.67 3.95
N ARG A 48 -6.46 -20.67 4.68
CA ARG A 48 -6.83 -21.97 4.10
C ARG A 48 -7.92 -21.84 3.04
N VAL A 49 -8.96 -21.05 3.30
CA VAL A 49 -10.04 -20.81 2.34
C VAL A 49 -9.50 -20.14 1.07
N ILE A 50 -8.63 -19.15 1.20
CA ILE A 50 -8.02 -18.46 0.04
C ILE A 50 -7.05 -19.36 -0.72
N SER A 51 -6.29 -20.21 -0.02
CA SER A 51 -5.39 -21.18 -0.66
C SER A 51 -6.14 -22.21 -1.51
N GLN A 52 -7.39 -22.53 -1.14
CA GLN A 52 -8.28 -23.40 -1.92
C GLN A 52 -9.01 -22.66 -3.03
N ASP A 53 -9.38 -21.39 -2.80
CA ASP A 53 -10.04 -20.51 -3.77
C ASP A 53 -9.49 -19.08 -3.67
N GLU A 54 -8.57 -18.73 -4.56
CA GLU A 54 -7.93 -17.42 -4.56
C GLU A 54 -8.92 -16.26 -4.73
N VAL A 55 -10.07 -16.50 -5.37
CA VAL A 55 -11.10 -15.46 -5.59
C VAL A 55 -11.72 -15.02 -4.27
N SER A 56 -11.78 -15.90 -3.28
CA SER A 56 -12.28 -15.57 -1.94
C SER A 56 -11.43 -14.48 -1.23
N SER A 57 -10.20 -14.22 -1.69
CA SER A 57 -9.38 -13.11 -1.18
C SER A 57 -10.05 -11.74 -1.33
N PHE A 58 -10.88 -11.54 -2.37
CA PHE A 58 -11.62 -10.30 -2.57
C PHE A 58 -12.68 -10.04 -1.48
N ASP A 59 -13.17 -11.09 -0.80
CA ASP A 59 -14.19 -10.99 0.25
C ASP A 59 -13.63 -11.12 1.67
N LEU A 60 -12.50 -11.82 1.82
CA LEU A 60 -11.87 -12.11 3.12
C LEU A 60 -10.75 -11.12 3.50
N THR A 61 -10.39 -10.23 2.58
CA THR A 61 -9.34 -9.21 2.76
C THR A 61 -9.77 -7.88 2.15
N GLY A 62 -8.99 -6.83 2.40
CA GLY A 62 -9.14 -5.51 1.83
C GLY A 62 -8.86 -5.46 0.32
N ARG A 63 -8.35 -6.54 -0.30
CA ARG A 63 -8.10 -6.63 -1.74
C ARG A 63 -9.29 -6.17 -2.57
N GLY A 64 -10.51 -6.58 -2.20
CA GLY A 64 -11.74 -6.20 -2.91
C GLY A 64 -12.12 -4.71 -2.82
N ASN A 65 -11.39 -3.91 -2.04
CA ASN A 65 -11.60 -2.47 -1.92
C ASN A 65 -10.32 -1.64 -2.14
N THR A 66 -9.19 -2.29 -2.42
CA THR A 66 -7.87 -1.63 -2.47
C THR A 66 -7.41 -1.41 -3.91
N VAL A 67 -6.94 -0.19 -4.19
CA VAL A 67 -6.40 0.23 -5.50
C VAL A 67 -4.93 0.61 -5.36
N ALA A 68 -4.09 0.10 -6.25
CA ALA A 68 -2.71 0.59 -6.40
C ALA A 68 -2.67 1.79 -7.33
N PHE A 69 -2.21 2.94 -6.83
CA PHE A 69 -1.89 4.12 -7.63
C PHE A 69 -0.47 4.01 -8.15
N LEU A 70 -0.34 3.46 -9.34
CA LEU A 70 0.95 3.20 -9.97
C LEU A 70 1.42 4.45 -10.71
N THR A 71 2.64 4.90 -10.41
CA THR A 71 3.28 6.03 -11.10
C THR A 71 4.79 5.80 -11.25
N ASP A 72 5.36 6.32 -12.34
CA ASP A 72 6.80 6.51 -12.51
C ASP A 72 7.19 8.01 -12.44
N ALA A 73 6.23 8.88 -12.08
CA ALA A 73 6.34 10.33 -12.01
C ALA A 73 6.81 11.03 -13.31
N SER A 74 6.86 10.30 -14.43
CA SER A 74 7.50 10.78 -15.66
C SER A 74 6.73 11.91 -16.35
N ASP A 75 5.47 12.14 -16.00
CA ASP A 75 4.65 13.21 -16.57
C ASP A 75 4.56 14.48 -15.69
N LEU A 76 5.20 14.51 -14.51
CA LEU A 76 5.06 15.65 -13.58
C LEU A 76 5.84 16.91 -13.97
N PHE A 77 7.09 16.77 -14.44
CA PHE A 77 8.01 17.92 -14.57
C PHE A 77 8.46 18.17 -16.01
N GLY A 78 7.67 17.74 -17.00
CA GLY A 78 8.09 17.78 -18.40
C GLY A 78 9.43 17.03 -18.59
N PRO A 79 10.29 17.40 -19.54
CA PRO A 79 11.46 16.60 -19.90
C PRO A 79 12.50 16.41 -18.77
N THR A 80 12.45 17.22 -17.71
CA THR A 80 13.38 17.14 -16.58
C THR A 80 12.97 16.01 -15.64
N ARG A 81 13.87 15.06 -15.36
CA ARG A 81 13.63 14.00 -14.39
C ARG A 81 13.66 14.58 -12.98
N ALA A 82 12.69 14.19 -12.17
CA ALA A 82 12.64 14.45 -10.73
C ALA A 82 12.64 13.10 -9.97
N PRO A 83 12.89 13.12 -8.65
CA PRO A 83 12.65 11.95 -7.81
C PRO A 83 11.21 11.47 -7.95
N VAL A 84 10.99 10.16 -8.05
CA VAL A 84 9.65 9.58 -8.21
C VAL A 84 8.76 9.89 -6.99
N GLU A 85 9.38 10.08 -5.83
CA GLU A 85 8.74 10.47 -4.57
C GLU A 85 8.00 11.82 -4.67
N ALA A 86 8.38 12.69 -5.60
CA ALA A 86 7.71 13.97 -5.79
C ALA A 86 6.25 13.80 -6.27
N ALA A 87 5.87 12.61 -6.75
CA ALA A 87 4.48 12.29 -7.07
C ALA A 87 3.62 11.98 -5.84
N LEU A 88 4.22 11.55 -4.73
CA LEU A 88 3.49 11.04 -3.55
C LEU A 88 2.50 12.08 -2.99
N PRO A 89 2.83 13.38 -2.84
CA PRO A 89 1.85 14.36 -2.39
C PRO A 89 0.55 14.37 -3.21
N LEU A 90 0.64 14.37 -4.54
CA LEU A 90 -0.54 14.39 -5.41
C LEU A 90 -1.34 13.08 -5.32
N LEU A 91 -0.64 11.95 -5.24
CA LEU A 91 -1.28 10.64 -5.11
C LEU A 91 -2.02 10.50 -3.78
N GLU A 92 -1.47 11.00 -2.68
CA GLU A 92 -2.19 11.04 -1.39
C GLU A 92 -3.45 11.88 -1.45
N ALA A 93 -3.39 13.06 -2.10
CA ALA A 93 -4.57 13.91 -2.26
C ALA A 93 -5.66 13.17 -3.05
N LYS A 94 -5.30 12.49 -4.14
CA LYS A 94 -6.21 11.62 -4.90
C LYS A 94 -6.76 10.48 -4.02
N ALA A 95 -5.94 9.86 -3.18
CA ALA A 95 -6.38 8.80 -2.28
C ALA A 95 -7.40 9.31 -1.25
N VAL A 96 -7.23 10.55 -0.75
CA VAL A 96 -8.24 11.22 0.08
C VAL A 96 -9.55 11.40 -0.67
N LEU A 97 -9.53 11.75 -1.97
CA LEU A 97 -10.75 11.90 -2.76
C LEU A 97 -11.43 10.54 -3.03
N PHE A 98 -10.67 9.48 -3.33
CA PHE A 98 -11.19 8.11 -3.44
C PHE A 98 -11.89 7.68 -2.15
N LYS A 99 -11.24 7.94 -1.00
CA LYS A 99 -11.81 7.60 0.29
C LYS A 99 -13.05 8.44 0.57
N THR A 100 -13.00 9.76 0.40
CA THR A 100 -14.09 10.69 0.75
C THR A 100 -15.34 10.48 -0.10
N PHE A 101 -15.18 10.29 -1.42
CA PHE A 101 -16.31 10.25 -2.35
C PHE A 101 -16.79 8.86 -2.71
N ALA A 102 -16.06 7.80 -2.35
CA ALA A 102 -16.40 6.44 -2.76
C ALA A 102 -16.00 5.34 -1.76
N GLY A 103 -15.35 5.68 -0.64
CA GLY A 103 -14.89 4.69 0.33
C GLY A 103 -13.89 3.70 -0.23
N VAL A 104 -13.15 4.08 -1.27
CA VAL A 104 -12.13 3.22 -1.90
C VAL A 104 -10.78 3.47 -1.23
N ASP A 105 -10.08 2.38 -0.94
CA ASP A 105 -8.79 2.40 -0.25
C ASP A 105 -7.65 2.45 -1.28
N ALA A 106 -7.15 3.65 -1.59
CA ALA A 106 -6.09 3.84 -2.59
C ALA A 106 -4.70 3.99 -1.96
N VAL A 107 -3.73 3.22 -2.45
CA VAL A 107 -2.35 3.21 -1.93
C VAL A 107 -1.38 3.73 -3.01
N PRO A 108 -0.62 4.81 -2.74
CA PRO A 108 0.43 5.29 -3.64
C PRO A 108 1.56 4.27 -3.83
N ILE A 109 1.81 3.83 -5.07
CA ILE A 109 2.91 2.95 -5.47
C ILE A 109 3.77 3.68 -6.51
N ALA A 110 4.79 4.39 -6.01
CA ALA A 110 5.80 5.06 -6.82
C ALA A 110 6.89 4.05 -7.22
N VAL A 111 7.06 3.83 -8.53
CA VAL A 111 7.98 2.85 -9.10
C VAL A 111 9.18 3.57 -9.71
N ASP A 112 10.38 3.39 -9.14
CA ASP A 112 11.62 3.98 -9.67
C ASP A 112 12.22 3.12 -10.81
N LEU A 113 11.46 3.00 -11.91
CA LEU A 113 11.87 2.33 -13.13
C LEU A 113 11.53 3.20 -14.35
N GLN A 114 12.29 3.04 -15.42
CA GLN A 114 12.07 3.78 -16.67
C GLN A 114 11.52 2.92 -17.81
N ASP A 115 11.85 1.63 -17.81
CA ASP A 115 11.37 0.71 -18.82
C ASP A 115 9.90 0.36 -18.56
N PRO A 116 8.99 0.68 -19.49
CA PRO A 116 7.58 0.35 -19.34
C PRO A 116 7.33 -1.16 -19.16
N LEU A 117 8.16 -2.04 -19.73
CA LEU A 117 7.98 -3.48 -19.57
C LEU A 117 8.40 -3.96 -18.17
N ALA A 118 9.51 -3.45 -17.63
CA ALA A 118 9.88 -3.68 -16.24
C ALA A 118 8.79 -3.18 -15.25
N ILE A 119 8.16 -2.03 -15.52
CA ILE A 119 7.03 -1.54 -14.70
C ILE A 119 5.84 -2.52 -14.77
N VAL A 120 5.54 -3.07 -15.95
CA VAL A 120 4.50 -4.10 -16.11
C VAL A 120 4.82 -5.34 -15.30
N GLU A 121 6.07 -5.80 -15.30
CA GLU A 121 6.50 -6.97 -14.52
C GLU A 121 6.33 -6.73 -13.01
N VAL A 122 6.79 -5.58 -12.51
CA VAL A 122 6.59 -5.18 -11.11
C VAL A 122 5.10 -5.16 -10.77
N ALA A 123 4.29 -4.44 -11.55
CA ALA A 123 2.85 -4.34 -11.29
C ALA A 123 2.14 -5.70 -11.36
N ARG A 124 2.53 -6.60 -12.27
CA ARG A 124 2.00 -7.98 -12.30
C ARG A 124 2.29 -8.74 -11.02
N SER A 125 3.49 -8.62 -10.47
CA SER A 125 3.84 -9.29 -9.22
C SER A 125 3.06 -8.74 -8.02
N LEU A 126 2.50 -7.53 -8.08
CA LEU A 126 1.69 -6.93 -7.02
C LEU A 126 0.19 -7.30 -7.08
N ILE A 127 -0.28 -7.99 -8.12
CA ILE A 127 -1.69 -8.39 -8.31
C ILE A 127 -2.32 -9.08 -7.07
N PRO A 128 -1.61 -9.92 -6.29
CA PRO A 128 -2.20 -10.57 -5.12
C PRO A 128 -2.72 -9.60 -4.05
N THR A 129 -2.19 -8.38 -4.01
CA THR A 129 -2.50 -7.37 -2.99
C THR A 129 -3.70 -6.50 -3.38
N PHE A 130 -3.86 -6.20 -4.68
CA PHE A 130 -4.77 -5.16 -5.14
C PHE A 130 -6.00 -5.71 -5.88
N GLY A 131 -7.10 -4.96 -5.80
CA GLY A 131 -8.33 -5.21 -6.54
C GLY A 131 -8.42 -4.47 -7.87
N ALA A 132 -7.62 -3.41 -8.06
CA ALA A 132 -7.49 -2.68 -9.32
C ALA A 132 -6.17 -1.88 -9.38
N PHE A 133 -5.76 -1.50 -10.59
CA PHE A 133 -4.67 -0.55 -10.82
C PHE A 133 -5.21 0.79 -11.34
N CYS A 134 -4.69 1.88 -10.79
CA CYS A 134 -4.86 3.22 -11.34
C CYS A 134 -3.50 3.76 -11.78
N LEU A 135 -3.31 3.96 -13.08
CA LEU A 135 -2.12 4.59 -13.64
C LEU A 135 -2.27 6.11 -13.57
N ASP A 136 -1.22 6.79 -13.11
CA ASP A 136 -1.22 8.25 -13.01
C ASP A 136 0.16 8.86 -13.18
N HIS A 137 0.21 10.05 -13.75
CA HIS A 137 1.44 10.81 -14.01
C HIS A 137 2.53 10.03 -14.77
N ILE A 138 2.12 9.17 -15.72
CA ILE A 138 3.01 8.40 -16.59
C ILE A 138 2.96 8.98 -18.00
N ARG A 139 4.11 9.31 -18.57
CA ARG A 139 4.20 10.00 -19.86
C ARG A 139 3.78 9.08 -21.02
N ALA A 140 3.13 9.67 -22.02
CA ALA A 140 2.92 9.00 -23.30
C ALA A 140 4.22 8.95 -24.16
N PRO A 141 4.55 7.81 -24.80
CA PRO A 141 3.67 6.65 -25.00
C PRO A 141 3.82 5.53 -23.96
N HIS A 142 4.68 5.66 -22.95
CA HIS A 142 4.94 4.60 -21.96
C HIS A 142 3.66 4.20 -21.23
N SER A 143 2.82 5.15 -20.82
CA SER A 143 1.55 4.85 -20.17
C SER A 143 0.64 3.96 -21.01
N PHE A 144 0.63 4.10 -22.33
CA PHE A 144 -0.18 3.24 -23.20
C PHE A 144 0.39 1.83 -23.27
N THR A 145 1.72 1.69 -23.31
CA THR A 145 2.39 0.39 -23.29
C THR A 145 2.12 -0.32 -21.96
N ILE A 146 2.27 0.37 -20.83
CA ILE A 146 2.01 -0.19 -19.50
C ILE A 146 0.54 -0.61 -19.38
N GLN A 147 -0.39 0.27 -19.76
CA GLN A 147 -1.82 -0.02 -19.71
C GLN A 147 -2.20 -1.24 -20.56
N ASP A 148 -1.82 -1.27 -21.84
CA ASP A 148 -2.19 -2.35 -22.76
C ASP A 148 -1.62 -3.72 -22.34
N HIS A 149 -0.39 -3.74 -21.81
CA HIS A 149 0.21 -4.98 -21.32
C HIS A 149 -0.41 -5.44 -20.00
N LEU A 150 -0.73 -4.52 -19.08
CA LEU A 150 -1.38 -4.88 -17.82
C LEU A 150 -2.84 -5.32 -18.02
N GLU A 151 -3.60 -4.66 -18.89
CA GLU A 151 -4.98 -5.08 -19.23
C GLU A 151 -5.05 -6.50 -19.80
N LYS A 152 -3.97 -6.96 -20.45
CA LYS A 152 -3.86 -8.34 -20.98
C LYS A 152 -3.36 -9.34 -19.95
N ALA A 153 -2.56 -8.90 -18.98
CA ALA A 153 -1.86 -9.77 -18.04
C ALA A 153 -2.53 -9.88 -16.67
N ALA A 154 -3.34 -8.89 -16.27
CA ALA A 154 -3.93 -8.80 -14.95
C ALA A 154 -5.41 -9.25 -14.96
N PRO A 155 -5.84 -10.10 -14.01
CA PRO A 155 -7.24 -10.48 -13.84
C PRO A 155 -8.04 -9.42 -13.04
N ILE A 156 -7.58 -8.16 -13.05
CA ILE A 156 -8.15 -7.01 -12.33
C ILE A 156 -8.13 -5.78 -13.25
N PRO A 157 -9.04 -4.80 -13.07
CA PRO A 157 -9.17 -3.70 -13.99
C PRO A 157 -8.01 -2.71 -13.86
N VAL A 158 -7.58 -2.17 -15.00
CA VAL A 158 -6.52 -1.16 -15.11
C VAL A 158 -7.11 0.11 -15.69
N PHE A 159 -7.13 1.17 -14.89
CA PHE A 159 -7.65 2.47 -15.30
C PHE A 159 -6.53 3.50 -15.33
N SER A 160 -6.58 4.46 -16.26
CA SER A 160 -5.63 5.59 -16.28
C SER A 160 -6.41 6.89 -16.12
N ASN A 161 -6.10 7.66 -15.06
CA ASN A 161 -6.82 8.90 -14.74
C ASN A 161 -6.67 9.95 -15.86
N GLN A 162 -5.45 10.13 -16.34
CA GLN A 162 -5.14 11.07 -17.42
C GLN A 162 -5.66 10.61 -18.78
N HIS A 163 -5.92 9.30 -18.98
CA HIS A 163 -6.42 8.76 -20.24
C HIS A 163 -7.96 8.58 -20.21
N HIS A 164 -8.45 7.60 -19.46
CA HIS A 164 -9.86 7.25 -19.37
C HIS A 164 -10.66 8.32 -18.61
N GLY A 165 -10.14 8.79 -17.46
CA GLY A 165 -10.84 9.75 -16.61
C GLY A 165 -11.11 11.07 -17.35
N THR A 166 -10.09 11.60 -18.03
CA THR A 166 -10.25 12.83 -18.83
C THR A 166 -11.19 12.64 -20.02
N ALA A 167 -11.15 11.47 -20.68
CA ALA A 167 -12.07 11.16 -21.78
C ALA A 167 -13.53 11.12 -21.33
N ILE A 168 -13.83 10.47 -20.20
CA ILE A 168 -15.17 10.42 -19.59
C ILE A 168 -15.66 11.83 -19.26
N LEU A 169 -14.83 12.62 -18.57
CA LEU A 169 -15.14 13.98 -18.16
C LEU A 169 -15.47 14.87 -19.36
N VAL A 170 -14.61 14.87 -20.39
CA VAL A 170 -14.79 15.68 -21.60
C VAL A 170 -16.03 15.26 -22.37
N LEU A 171 -16.28 13.97 -22.54
CA LEU A 171 -17.48 13.50 -23.24
C LEU A 171 -18.76 13.93 -22.50
N GLY A 172 -18.81 13.76 -21.18
CA GLY A 172 -19.97 14.15 -20.37
C GLY A 172 -20.27 15.64 -20.48
N ALA A 173 -19.24 16.49 -20.31
CA ALA A 173 -19.34 17.93 -20.44
C ALA A 173 -19.75 18.36 -21.87
N LEU A 174 -19.14 17.75 -22.89
CA LEU A 174 -19.39 18.09 -24.28
C LEU A 174 -20.83 17.78 -24.70
N LYS A 175 -21.42 16.67 -24.24
CA LYS A 175 -22.84 16.36 -24.52
C LYS A 175 -23.75 17.49 -24.05
N ASN A 176 -23.58 17.96 -22.81
CA ASN A 176 -24.36 19.07 -22.27
C ASN A 176 -24.06 20.40 -22.98
N ALA A 177 -22.79 20.68 -23.30
CA ALA A 177 -22.41 21.91 -24.01
C ALA A 177 -23.01 21.97 -25.43
N LEU A 178 -23.04 20.85 -26.14
CA LEU A 178 -23.64 20.74 -27.48
C LEU A 178 -25.14 21.01 -27.45
N GLU A 179 -25.84 20.53 -26.44
CA GLU A 179 -27.27 20.84 -26.27
C GLU A 179 -27.51 22.33 -26.01
N VAL A 180 -26.66 22.97 -25.18
CA VAL A 180 -26.75 24.41 -24.90
C VAL A 180 -26.62 25.25 -26.17
N VAL A 181 -25.75 24.86 -27.11
CA VAL A 181 -25.56 25.58 -28.38
C VAL A 181 -26.40 25.02 -29.54
N GLY A 182 -27.26 24.01 -29.28
CA GLY A 182 -28.12 23.40 -30.31
C GLY A 182 -27.39 22.66 -31.43
N LYS A 183 -26.22 22.06 -31.16
CA LYS A 183 -25.41 21.33 -32.14
C LYS A 183 -25.44 19.82 -31.89
N ARG A 184 -25.18 19.03 -32.94
CA ARG A 184 -25.10 17.56 -32.86
C ARG A 184 -23.66 17.08 -32.93
N LEU A 185 -23.34 16.04 -32.15
CA LEU A 185 -21.97 15.52 -32.00
C LEU A 185 -21.36 15.05 -33.34
N GLU A 186 -22.17 14.50 -34.23
CA GLU A 186 -21.76 13.97 -35.53
C GLU A 186 -21.55 15.05 -36.61
N GLU A 187 -21.95 16.30 -36.33
CA GLU A 187 -21.89 17.43 -37.27
C GLU A 187 -20.81 18.46 -36.93
N VAL A 188 -20.31 18.43 -35.70
CA VAL A 188 -19.32 19.41 -35.24
C VAL A 188 -17.90 19.08 -35.71
N ARG A 189 -17.14 20.13 -36.00
CA ARG A 189 -15.68 20.04 -36.11
C ARG A 189 -15.03 20.27 -34.75
N VAL A 190 -14.28 19.27 -34.28
CA VAL A 190 -13.57 19.30 -33.01
C VAL A 190 -12.07 19.43 -33.23
N VAL A 191 -11.45 20.41 -32.59
CA VAL A 191 -10.00 20.59 -32.58
C VAL A 191 -9.47 20.40 -31.16
N ILE A 192 -8.59 19.42 -30.99
CA ILE A 192 -7.93 19.12 -29.71
C ILE A 192 -6.49 19.64 -29.77
N ALA A 193 -6.12 20.52 -28.85
CA ALA A 193 -4.74 20.95 -28.66
C ALA A 193 -4.07 20.10 -27.57
N GLY A 194 -3.17 19.21 -27.98
CA GLY A 194 -2.49 18.28 -27.08
C GLY A 194 -2.57 16.85 -27.60
N ALA A 195 -1.41 16.25 -27.89
CA ALA A 195 -1.30 14.86 -28.35
C ALA A 195 -0.53 14.00 -27.33
N GLY A 196 -0.71 14.31 -26.04
CA GLY A 196 -0.28 13.49 -24.91
C GLY A 196 -1.32 12.43 -24.56
N LEU A 197 -1.24 11.90 -23.35
CA LEU A 197 -2.12 10.82 -22.87
C LEU A 197 -3.61 11.21 -22.91
N ALA A 198 -3.96 12.37 -22.32
CA ALA A 198 -5.33 12.89 -22.28
C ALA A 198 -5.91 13.19 -23.67
N GLY A 199 -5.19 13.96 -24.48
CA GLY A 199 -5.68 14.34 -25.81
C GLY A 199 -5.89 13.15 -26.74
N ILE A 200 -5.02 12.14 -26.70
CA ILE A 200 -5.21 10.89 -27.46
C ILE A 200 -6.43 10.12 -26.94
N GLY A 201 -6.63 10.02 -25.62
CA GLY A 201 -7.80 9.36 -25.02
C GLY A 201 -9.13 9.99 -25.40
N VAL A 202 -9.21 11.31 -25.23
CA VAL A 202 -10.38 12.11 -25.59
C VAL A 202 -10.68 11.93 -27.09
N ALA A 203 -9.68 12.11 -27.95
CA ALA A 203 -9.85 11.95 -29.39
C ALA A 203 -10.41 10.56 -29.75
N ARG A 204 -9.81 9.51 -29.18
CA ARG A 204 -10.22 8.13 -29.43
C ARG A 204 -11.65 7.86 -28.99
N LEU A 205 -12.05 8.35 -27.82
CA LEU A 205 -13.42 8.17 -27.31
C LEU A 205 -14.41 8.95 -28.17
N LEU A 206 -14.14 10.23 -28.46
CA LEU A 206 -15.00 11.08 -29.28
C LEU A 206 -15.22 10.51 -30.69
N THR A 207 -14.17 10.00 -31.35
CA THR A 207 -14.30 9.32 -32.64
C THR A 207 -15.18 8.07 -32.53
N ARG A 208 -15.05 7.29 -31.44
CA ARG A 208 -15.83 6.05 -31.21
C ARG A 208 -17.31 6.32 -30.91
N VAL A 209 -17.65 7.47 -30.34
CA VAL A 209 -19.05 7.87 -30.08
C VAL A 209 -19.70 8.65 -31.22
N GLY A 210 -18.95 8.96 -32.30
CA GLY A 210 -19.53 9.44 -33.56
C GLY A 210 -19.05 10.80 -34.06
N VAL A 211 -18.06 11.45 -33.43
CA VAL A 211 -17.46 12.68 -33.98
C VAL A 211 -16.72 12.35 -35.28
N LYS A 212 -17.19 12.92 -36.40
CA LYS A 212 -16.65 12.63 -37.75
C LYS A 212 -15.48 13.53 -38.15
N ASP A 213 -15.53 14.81 -37.78
CA ASP A 213 -14.47 15.79 -38.09
C ASP A 213 -13.69 16.16 -36.83
N LEU A 214 -12.66 15.36 -36.51
CA LEU A 214 -11.82 15.55 -35.33
C LEU A 214 -10.35 15.73 -35.75
N ILE A 215 -9.72 16.82 -35.31
CA ILE A 215 -8.31 17.12 -35.56
C ILE A 215 -7.57 17.23 -34.23
N VAL A 216 -6.45 16.53 -34.09
CA VAL A 216 -5.56 16.65 -32.93
C VAL A 216 -4.29 17.38 -33.33
N CYS A 217 -3.89 18.36 -32.54
CA CYS A 217 -2.67 19.14 -32.73
C CYS A 217 -1.63 18.82 -31.66
N ASP A 218 -0.36 18.82 -32.06
CA ASP A 218 0.76 18.90 -31.12
C ASP A 218 1.56 20.20 -31.34
N ARG A 219 2.72 20.33 -30.69
CA ARG A 219 3.58 21.52 -30.79
C ARG A 219 4.04 21.88 -32.20
N ALA A 220 3.91 20.99 -33.18
CA ALA A 220 4.24 21.26 -34.57
C ALA A 220 3.01 21.20 -35.49
N GLY A 221 1.81 21.45 -34.95
CA GLY A 221 0.57 21.57 -35.71
C GLY A 221 -0.27 20.30 -35.77
N ALA A 222 -1.16 20.24 -36.75
CA ALA A 222 -2.11 19.15 -36.94
C ALA A 222 -1.41 17.80 -37.18
N ILE A 223 -1.92 16.76 -36.52
CA ILE A 223 -1.53 15.37 -36.77
C ILE A 223 -2.33 14.86 -37.96
N TYR A 224 -1.65 14.22 -38.90
CA TYR A 224 -2.24 13.63 -40.11
C TYR A 224 -1.49 12.35 -40.49
N LEU A 225 -2.18 11.47 -41.22
CA LEU A 225 -1.61 10.21 -41.67
C LEU A 225 -0.35 10.44 -42.53
N GLY A 226 0.77 9.83 -42.13
CA GLY A 226 2.05 9.94 -42.85
C GLY A 226 2.90 11.16 -42.48
N ARG A 227 2.57 11.90 -41.41
CA ARG A 227 3.44 12.98 -40.90
C ARG A 227 4.82 12.43 -40.47
N PRO A 228 5.95 12.95 -40.99
CA PRO A 228 7.26 12.31 -40.81
C PRO A 228 8.06 12.77 -39.58
N TYR A 229 7.56 13.70 -38.77
CA TYR A 229 8.30 14.29 -37.65
C TYR A 229 7.45 14.39 -36.38
N ARG A 230 8.11 14.36 -35.22
CA ARG A 230 7.48 14.45 -33.88
C ARG A 230 6.34 13.44 -33.64
N MET A 231 6.42 12.29 -34.31
CA MET A 231 5.50 11.17 -34.18
C MET A 231 6.06 10.09 -33.25
N ASN A 232 5.17 9.41 -32.55
CA ASN A 232 5.41 8.12 -31.90
C ASN A 232 4.33 7.15 -32.38
N TRP A 233 4.42 5.88 -31.98
CA TRP A 233 3.46 4.86 -32.42
C TRP A 233 2.00 5.21 -32.06
N ALA A 234 1.76 5.82 -30.90
CA ALA A 234 0.42 6.19 -30.44
C ALA A 234 -0.19 7.30 -31.31
N LYS A 235 0.60 8.34 -31.62
CA LYS A 235 0.21 9.41 -32.56
C LYS A 235 0.01 8.87 -33.97
N ALA A 236 0.86 7.94 -34.41
CA ALA A 236 0.73 7.33 -35.74
C ALA A 236 -0.56 6.51 -35.86
N TYR A 237 -0.98 5.83 -34.79
CA TYR A 237 -2.27 5.14 -34.73
C TYR A 237 -3.43 6.13 -34.70
N LEU A 238 -3.36 7.18 -33.88
CA LEU A 238 -4.35 8.25 -33.81
C LEU A 238 -4.59 8.91 -35.19
N ALA A 239 -3.52 9.13 -35.95
CA ALA A 239 -3.59 9.72 -37.29
C ALA A 239 -4.34 8.87 -38.33
N LYS A 240 -4.65 7.60 -38.02
CA LYS A 240 -5.51 6.74 -38.84
C LYS A 240 -6.99 6.94 -38.53
N GLU A 241 -7.31 7.33 -37.30
CA GLU A 241 -8.68 7.49 -36.80
C GLU A 241 -9.18 8.94 -36.88
N THR A 242 -8.26 9.91 -36.94
CA THR A 242 -8.55 11.35 -36.87
C THR A 242 -8.03 12.09 -38.10
N ASN A 243 -8.56 13.29 -38.33
CA ASN A 243 -8.21 14.18 -39.43
C ASN A 243 -8.26 13.47 -40.81
N PRO A 244 -9.42 12.91 -41.21
CA PRO A 244 -9.55 12.10 -42.42
C PRO A 244 -9.21 12.89 -43.69
N GLU A 245 -9.45 14.20 -43.69
CA GLU A 245 -9.10 15.12 -44.78
C GLU A 245 -7.61 15.47 -44.85
N ARG A 246 -6.79 14.97 -43.92
CA ARG A 246 -5.34 15.21 -43.83
C ARG A 246 -5.00 16.70 -43.81
N ARG A 247 -5.83 17.50 -43.14
CA ARG A 247 -5.61 18.94 -42.98
C ARG A 247 -4.28 19.18 -42.27
N ARG A 248 -3.54 20.18 -42.75
CA ARG A 248 -2.21 20.54 -42.25
C ARG A 248 -2.25 21.97 -41.73
N GLY A 249 -1.21 22.35 -40.99
CA GLY A 249 -1.04 23.70 -40.50
C GLY A 249 -0.89 23.76 -38.99
N THR A 250 -0.73 24.99 -38.52
CA THR A 250 -0.70 25.39 -37.13
C THR A 250 -2.06 25.21 -36.45
N LEU A 251 -2.08 25.27 -35.12
CA LEU A 251 -3.33 25.26 -34.35
C LEU A 251 -4.30 26.35 -34.82
N ALA A 252 -3.80 27.57 -35.05
CA ALA A 252 -4.62 28.70 -35.49
C ALA A 252 -5.26 28.48 -36.87
N GLU A 253 -4.58 27.78 -37.78
CA GLU A 253 -5.10 27.52 -39.12
C GLU A 253 -6.23 26.47 -39.10
N VAL A 254 -6.05 25.39 -38.33
CA VAL A 254 -7.06 24.31 -38.28
C VAL A 254 -8.24 24.63 -37.38
N LEU A 255 -8.10 25.62 -36.47
CA LEU A 255 -9.19 26.06 -35.60
C LEU A 255 -10.23 26.93 -36.33
N LYS A 256 -9.88 27.50 -37.49
CA LYS A 256 -10.82 28.32 -38.28
C LYS A 256 -12.08 27.53 -38.64
N GLY A 257 -13.23 28.05 -38.26
CA GLY A 257 -14.52 27.41 -38.46
C GLY A 257 -14.71 26.09 -37.69
N ALA A 258 -13.91 25.82 -36.66
CA ALA A 258 -14.18 24.71 -35.74
C ALA A 258 -15.30 25.08 -34.77
N ASP A 259 -16.13 24.11 -34.39
CA ASP A 259 -17.22 24.30 -33.42
C ASP A 259 -16.74 24.14 -31.98
N VAL A 260 -15.75 23.27 -31.77
CA VAL A 260 -15.29 22.87 -30.46
C VAL A 260 -13.76 22.93 -30.39
N PHE A 261 -13.26 23.61 -29.38
CA PHE A 261 -11.86 23.56 -28.96
C PHE A 261 -11.73 22.79 -27.64
N ILE A 262 -10.80 21.83 -27.59
CA ILE A 262 -10.43 21.13 -26.34
C ILE A 262 -8.92 21.27 -26.13
N GLY A 263 -8.55 22.06 -25.14
CA GLY A 263 -7.18 22.27 -24.70
C GLY A 263 -6.75 21.26 -23.64
N LEU A 264 -5.71 20.50 -23.93
CA LEU A 264 -5.08 19.50 -23.06
C LEU A 264 -3.55 19.54 -23.23
N ALA A 265 -3.00 20.75 -23.39
CA ALA A 265 -1.59 20.95 -23.72
C ALA A 265 -0.88 21.79 -22.65
N ARG A 266 -0.81 23.10 -22.86
CA ARG A 266 -0.17 24.05 -21.94
C ARG A 266 -0.93 25.36 -21.99
N GLY A 267 -0.79 26.17 -20.94
CA GLY A 267 -1.42 27.48 -20.90
C GLY A 267 -0.95 28.45 -21.99
N ASN A 268 -1.77 29.46 -22.27
CA ASN A 268 -1.50 30.58 -23.16
C ASN A 268 -1.12 30.14 -24.60
N ILE A 269 -1.91 29.24 -25.20
CA ILE A 269 -1.73 28.81 -26.60
C ILE A 269 -2.93 29.13 -27.49
N LEU A 270 -4.04 29.58 -26.91
CA LEU A 270 -5.24 30.00 -27.61
C LEU A 270 -5.43 31.51 -27.41
N SER A 271 -5.60 32.24 -28.51
CA SER A 271 -5.77 33.71 -28.49
C SER A 271 -7.23 34.10 -28.75
N PRO A 272 -7.66 35.32 -28.34
CA PRO A 272 -8.98 35.84 -28.68
C PRO A 272 -9.26 35.82 -30.19
N GLU A 273 -8.28 36.14 -31.03
CA GLU A 273 -8.44 36.14 -32.49
C GLU A 273 -8.69 34.73 -33.04
N MET A 274 -8.06 33.72 -32.43
CA MET A 274 -8.29 32.32 -32.78
C MET A 274 -9.71 31.87 -32.41
N VAL A 275 -10.22 32.29 -31.25
CA VAL A 275 -11.61 32.01 -30.82
C VAL A 275 -12.60 32.73 -31.72
N ALA A 276 -12.37 34.00 -32.04
CA ALA A 276 -13.23 34.78 -32.94
C ALA A 276 -13.27 34.22 -34.38
N ALA A 277 -12.26 33.45 -34.79
CA ALA A 277 -12.21 32.78 -36.09
C ALA A 277 -12.89 31.39 -36.11
N MET A 278 -13.41 30.91 -34.98
CA MET A 278 -14.18 29.67 -34.88
C MET A 278 -15.58 29.81 -35.50
N ALA A 279 -16.33 28.71 -35.56
CA ALA A 279 -17.73 28.74 -35.99
C ALA A 279 -18.61 29.53 -35.00
N PRO A 280 -19.81 30.02 -35.41
CA PRO A 280 -20.77 30.64 -34.49
C PRO A 280 -21.07 29.74 -33.29
N ASP A 281 -21.28 30.35 -32.13
CA ASP A 281 -21.47 29.67 -30.85
C ASP A 281 -20.40 28.59 -30.55
N PRO A 282 -19.10 28.96 -30.50
CA PRO A 282 -18.04 28.01 -30.26
C PRO A 282 -18.01 27.55 -28.79
N ILE A 283 -17.71 26.26 -28.60
CA ILE A 283 -17.46 25.64 -27.30
C ILE A 283 -15.94 25.62 -27.07
N VAL A 284 -15.48 26.19 -25.95
CA VAL A 284 -14.05 26.29 -25.62
C VAL A 284 -13.78 25.64 -24.26
N PHE A 285 -13.16 24.46 -24.28
CA PHE A 285 -12.66 23.80 -23.08
C PHE A 285 -11.16 24.07 -22.95
N ALA A 286 -10.75 24.96 -22.04
CA ALA A 286 -9.36 25.32 -21.78
C ALA A 286 -8.88 24.65 -20.48
N LEU A 287 -8.47 23.39 -20.56
CA LEU A 287 -8.29 22.50 -19.41
C LEU A 287 -6.85 22.43 -18.88
N ALA A 288 -5.90 23.17 -19.46
CA ALA A 288 -4.54 23.25 -18.90
C ALA A 288 -4.54 23.86 -17.50
N LEU A 289 -3.70 23.31 -16.61
CA LEU A 289 -3.48 23.78 -15.25
C LEU A 289 -1.98 24.04 -14.99
N PRO A 290 -1.63 25.01 -14.11
CA PRO A 290 -2.53 25.95 -13.42
C PRO A 290 -3.04 27.09 -14.33
N THR A 291 -2.42 27.25 -15.50
CA THR A 291 -2.77 28.28 -16.49
C THR A 291 -3.51 27.65 -17.67
N PRO A 292 -4.78 28.03 -17.92
CA PRO A 292 -5.55 27.57 -19.07
C PRO A 292 -4.96 28.00 -20.42
N GLU A 293 -5.36 27.33 -21.50
CA GLU A 293 -4.95 27.67 -22.87
C GLU A 293 -5.31 29.11 -23.26
N ILE A 294 -6.41 29.63 -22.74
CA ILE A 294 -6.89 31.02 -22.83
C ILE A 294 -7.58 31.39 -21.51
N ASP A 295 -7.47 32.65 -21.10
CA ASP A 295 -8.29 33.15 -19.99
C ASP A 295 -9.80 33.03 -20.32
N PRO A 296 -10.64 32.50 -19.41
CA PRO A 296 -12.06 32.29 -19.70
C PRO A 296 -12.83 33.54 -20.06
N ASP A 297 -12.51 34.68 -19.46
CA ASP A 297 -13.20 35.93 -19.75
C ASP A 297 -12.80 36.46 -21.13
N LEU A 298 -11.54 36.30 -21.51
CA LEU A 298 -11.09 36.60 -22.87
C LEU A 298 -11.75 35.69 -23.91
N ALA A 299 -11.93 34.40 -23.61
CA ALA A 299 -12.64 33.48 -24.50
C ALA A 299 -14.11 33.90 -24.71
N ARG A 300 -14.82 34.29 -23.65
CA ARG A 300 -16.18 34.81 -23.74
C ARG A 300 -16.26 36.12 -24.54
N GLN A 301 -15.35 37.06 -24.27
CA GLN A 301 -15.27 38.32 -25.02
C GLN A 301 -15.00 38.10 -26.51
N ALA A 302 -14.26 37.05 -26.86
CA ALA A 302 -13.99 36.65 -28.23
C ALA A 302 -15.16 35.89 -28.90
N GLY A 303 -16.27 35.67 -28.19
CA GLY A 303 -17.50 35.09 -28.74
C GLY A 303 -17.75 33.63 -28.38
N ALA A 304 -16.99 33.01 -27.45
CA ALA A 304 -17.28 31.65 -26.99
C ALA A 304 -18.63 31.57 -26.26
N ALA A 305 -19.51 30.68 -26.74
CA ALA A 305 -20.84 30.47 -26.16
C ALA A 305 -20.77 29.64 -24.87
N VAL A 306 -19.84 28.68 -24.81
CA VAL A 306 -19.60 27.86 -23.62
C VAL A 306 -18.12 27.82 -23.34
N VAL A 307 -17.72 28.10 -22.10
CA VAL A 307 -16.33 28.03 -21.65
C VAL A 307 -16.24 27.13 -20.42
N ALA A 308 -15.25 26.25 -20.41
CA ALA A 308 -14.92 25.39 -19.27
C ALA A 308 -13.42 25.34 -19.03
N THR A 309 -13.01 25.19 -17.77
CA THR A 309 -11.58 25.09 -17.40
C THR A 309 -11.35 24.07 -16.29
N GLY A 310 -10.10 23.70 -16.03
CA GLY A 310 -9.75 22.91 -14.83
C GLY A 310 -9.72 23.72 -13.53
N ARG A 311 -9.91 25.05 -13.57
CA ARG A 311 -9.77 25.91 -12.39
C ARG A 311 -11.08 26.02 -11.61
N SER A 312 -10.97 26.07 -10.29
CA SER A 312 -12.11 26.12 -9.37
C SER A 312 -12.73 27.51 -9.19
N ASP A 313 -12.09 28.56 -9.71
CA ASP A 313 -12.58 29.94 -9.64
C ASP A 313 -13.50 30.33 -10.80
N TYR A 314 -13.71 29.44 -11.77
CA TYR A 314 -14.61 29.66 -12.91
C TYR A 314 -15.80 28.68 -12.92
N PRO A 315 -16.93 29.08 -13.52
CA PRO A 315 -18.01 28.14 -13.84
C PRO A 315 -17.52 27.00 -14.74
N ASN A 316 -18.25 25.89 -14.74
CA ASN A 316 -17.88 24.69 -15.49
C ASN A 316 -16.46 24.18 -15.20
N MET A 317 -16.08 24.15 -13.91
CA MET A 317 -14.84 23.50 -13.50
C MET A 317 -14.89 22.01 -13.90
N MET A 318 -13.92 21.59 -14.70
CA MET A 318 -13.76 20.23 -15.19
C MET A 318 -12.52 19.60 -14.56
N ASP A 319 -12.72 18.68 -13.62
CA ASP A 319 -11.65 17.89 -13.01
C ASP A 319 -12.01 16.40 -12.96
N VAL A 320 -11.00 15.55 -13.10
CA VAL A 320 -11.16 14.08 -13.11
C VAL A 320 -11.64 13.52 -11.77
N SER A 321 -11.61 14.29 -10.69
CA SER A 321 -12.23 13.97 -9.40
C SER A 321 -13.73 13.75 -9.48
N LEU A 322 -14.40 14.28 -10.50
CA LEU A 322 -15.80 13.99 -10.81
C LEU A 322 -16.01 12.60 -11.41
N VAL A 323 -14.94 11.87 -11.74
CA VAL A 323 -15.03 10.62 -12.49
C VAL A 323 -14.49 9.44 -11.68
N PHE A 324 -13.22 9.51 -11.30
CA PHE A 324 -12.53 8.32 -10.79
C PHE A 324 -13.18 7.70 -9.54
N PRO A 325 -13.77 8.43 -8.56
CA PRO A 325 -14.28 7.78 -7.36
C PRO A 325 -15.42 6.82 -7.68
N GLY A 326 -16.39 7.30 -8.48
CA GLY A 326 -17.53 6.50 -8.91
C GLY A 326 -17.12 5.35 -9.82
N VAL A 327 -16.18 5.58 -10.75
CA VAL A 327 -15.71 4.51 -11.64
C VAL A 327 -15.11 3.36 -10.85
N PHE A 328 -14.18 3.64 -9.94
CA PHE A 328 -13.53 2.58 -9.16
C PHE A 328 -14.49 1.89 -8.20
N ARG A 329 -15.43 2.60 -7.59
CA ARG A 329 -16.47 1.98 -6.77
C ARG A 329 -17.27 0.94 -7.55
N GLY A 330 -17.72 1.30 -8.75
CA GLY A 330 -18.46 0.40 -9.63
C GLY A 330 -17.63 -0.80 -10.10
N LEU A 331 -16.35 -0.58 -10.45
CA LEU A 331 -15.43 -1.67 -10.84
C LEU A 331 -15.20 -2.67 -9.70
N LEU A 332 -14.95 -2.18 -8.48
CA LEU A 332 -14.67 -3.00 -7.31
C LEU A 332 -15.92 -3.77 -6.84
N ASP A 333 -17.08 -3.13 -6.79
CA ASP A 333 -18.30 -3.78 -6.31
C ASP A 333 -18.85 -4.83 -7.28
N SER A 334 -18.69 -4.62 -8.60
CA SER A 334 -19.03 -5.63 -9.61
C SER A 334 -17.95 -6.72 -9.77
N GLY A 335 -16.77 -6.52 -9.18
CA GLY A 335 -15.59 -7.36 -9.42
C GLY A 335 -15.21 -7.40 -10.90
N ALA A 336 -15.31 -6.28 -11.60
CA ALA A 336 -15.06 -6.20 -13.04
C ALA A 336 -13.62 -6.59 -13.38
N ARG A 337 -13.43 -7.48 -14.36
CA ARG A 337 -12.09 -7.92 -14.80
C ARG A 337 -11.40 -6.91 -15.71
N ASN A 338 -12.18 -6.16 -16.50
CA ASN A 338 -11.65 -5.23 -17.49
C ASN A 338 -12.58 -4.02 -17.67
N ILE A 339 -12.07 -2.97 -18.31
CA ILE A 339 -12.81 -1.75 -18.65
C ILE A 339 -13.03 -1.76 -20.17
N ARG A 340 -14.29 -1.68 -20.59
CA ARG A 340 -14.66 -1.64 -22.00
C ARG A 340 -15.08 -0.23 -22.41
N LEU A 341 -15.14 0.00 -23.72
CA LEU A 341 -15.64 1.27 -24.28
C LEU A 341 -17.00 1.67 -23.68
N ARG A 342 -17.90 0.69 -23.51
CA ARG A 342 -19.22 0.91 -22.92
C ARG A 342 -19.13 1.46 -21.49
N THR A 343 -18.16 1.01 -20.69
CA THR A 343 -17.90 1.53 -19.34
C THR A 343 -17.62 3.03 -19.37
N LEU A 344 -16.77 3.49 -20.31
CA LEU A 344 -16.43 4.90 -20.45
C LEU A 344 -17.65 5.73 -20.89
N ILE A 345 -18.43 5.21 -21.84
CA ILE A 345 -19.63 5.88 -22.35
C ILE A 345 -20.67 6.02 -21.23
N TYR A 346 -21.00 4.95 -20.53
CA TYR A 346 -22.01 4.96 -19.47
C TYR A 346 -21.61 5.87 -18.31
N ALA A 347 -20.31 5.88 -17.94
CA ALA A 347 -19.81 6.82 -16.94
C ALA A 347 -19.97 8.29 -17.39
N ALA A 348 -19.69 8.60 -18.66
CA ALA A 348 -19.84 9.95 -19.20
C ALA A 348 -21.31 10.38 -19.28
N GLU A 349 -22.20 9.45 -19.62
CA GLU A 349 -23.65 9.68 -19.65
C GLU A 349 -24.25 9.87 -18.27
N ALA A 350 -23.79 9.11 -17.28
CA ALA A 350 -24.15 9.31 -15.89
C ALA A 350 -23.69 10.68 -15.37
N LEU A 351 -22.48 11.12 -15.74
CA LEU A 351 -22.00 12.46 -15.38
C LEU A 351 -22.85 13.56 -16.03
N ALA A 352 -23.14 13.43 -17.33
CA ALA A 352 -23.92 14.42 -18.08
C ALA A 352 -25.37 14.55 -17.55
N SER A 353 -26.00 13.42 -17.20
CA SER A 353 -27.40 13.40 -16.76
C SER A 353 -27.64 14.06 -15.40
N LEU A 354 -26.59 14.25 -14.59
CA LEU A 354 -26.67 14.93 -13.29
C LEU A 354 -26.87 16.44 -13.39
N VAL A 355 -26.66 17.03 -14.57
CA VAL A 355 -27.10 18.38 -14.89
C VAL A 355 -28.40 18.25 -15.68
N PRO A 356 -29.58 18.45 -15.06
CA PRO A 356 -30.85 18.30 -15.74
C PRO A 356 -31.03 19.32 -16.87
N PRO A 357 -31.78 19.01 -17.94
CA PRO A 357 -32.00 19.93 -19.07
C PRO A 357 -32.42 21.35 -18.68
N GLU A 358 -33.27 21.48 -17.66
CA GLU A 358 -33.77 22.76 -17.16
C GLU A 358 -32.74 23.59 -16.38
N GLN A 359 -31.62 22.98 -15.98
CA GLN A 359 -30.50 23.64 -15.29
C GLN A 359 -29.27 23.82 -16.20
N ARG A 360 -29.32 23.28 -17.43
CA ARG A 360 -28.22 23.41 -18.40
C ARG A 360 -28.15 24.84 -18.89
N GLY A 361 -26.94 25.37 -18.93
CA GLY A 361 -26.68 26.68 -19.51
C GLY A 361 -25.20 26.89 -19.78
N PRO A 362 -24.83 28.04 -20.36
CA PRO A 362 -23.44 28.39 -20.69
C PRO A 362 -22.45 28.24 -19.52
N GLU A 363 -22.92 28.40 -18.29
CA GLU A 363 -22.12 28.35 -17.06
C GLU A 363 -22.38 27.11 -16.19
N HIS A 364 -23.20 26.17 -16.67
CA HIS A 364 -23.54 24.94 -15.95
C HIS A 364 -23.76 23.77 -16.91
N ILE A 365 -22.66 23.14 -17.34
CA ILE A 365 -22.65 21.93 -18.20
C ILE A 365 -22.13 20.69 -17.48
N VAL A 366 -21.51 20.87 -16.31
CA VAL A 366 -20.96 19.79 -15.47
C VAL A 366 -21.39 20.01 -14.02
N PRO A 367 -21.60 18.93 -13.24
CA PRO A 367 -21.88 19.06 -11.82
C PRO A 367 -20.67 19.61 -11.07
N GLN A 368 -20.91 20.19 -9.89
CA GLN A 368 -19.85 20.67 -9.01
C GLN A 368 -19.15 19.49 -8.31
N ILE A 369 -17.89 19.66 -7.90
CA ILE A 369 -17.10 18.61 -7.21
C ILE A 369 -17.78 18.07 -5.94
N PHE A 370 -18.50 18.92 -5.21
CA PHE A 370 -19.23 18.52 -4.00
C PHE A 370 -20.67 18.06 -4.28
N ASP A 371 -21.05 17.83 -5.54
CA ASP A 371 -22.27 17.11 -5.86
C ASP A 371 -22.10 15.62 -5.53
N PHE A 372 -22.49 15.25 -4.31
CA PHE A 372 -22.36 13.89 -3.78
C PHE A 372 -23.18 12.83 -4.54
N ARG A 373 -24.00 13.23 -5.54
CA ARG A 373 -24.71 12.29 -6.42
C ARG A 373 -23.80 11.73 -7.52
N VAL A 374 -22.68 12.39 -7.81
CA VAL A 374 -21.78 12.05 -8.93
C VAL A 374 -21.20 10.64 -8.80
N ALA A 375 -20.51 10.34 -7.70
CA ALA A 375 -19.90 9.03 -7.52
C ALA A 375 -20.93 7.88 -7.49
N PRO A 376 -22.06 7.97 -6.77
CA PRO A 376 -23.14 6.97 -6.84
C PRO A 376 -23.67 6.71 -8.26
N ALA A 377 -23.95 7.77 -9.03
CA ALA A 377 -24.50 7.63 -10.38
C ALA A 377 -23.50 6.95 -11.33
N ILE A 378 -22.23 7.37 -11.29
CA ILE A 378 -21.18 6.76 -12.10
C ILE A 378 -20.94 5.31 -11.67
N ALA A 379 -20.93 5.01 -10.37
CA ALA A 379 -20.74 3.64 -9.88
C ALA A 379 -21.82 2.69 -10.43
N ALA A 380 -23.10 3.09 -10.35
CA ALA A 380 -24.20 2.31 -10.94
C ALA A 380 -24.02 2.13 -12.45
N ALA A 381 -23.68 3.18 -13.18
CA ALA A 381 -23.48 3.12 -14.62
C ALA A 381 -22.33 2.19 -15.02
N VAL A 382 -21.25 2.19 -14.24
CA VAL A 382 -20.11 1.28 -14.45
C VAL A 382 -20.48 -0.17 -14.16
N VAL A 383 -21.23 -0.44 -13.09
CA VAL A 383 -21.75 -1.79 -12.79
C VAL A 383 -22.64 -2.28 -13.93
N GLN A 384 -23.57 -1.45 -14.41
CA GLN A 384 -24.44 -1.77 -15.53
C GLN A 384 -23.63 -2.12 -16.78
N ALA A 385 -22.63 -1.31 -17.12
CA ALA A 385 -21.75 -1.58 -18.26
C ALA A 385 -20.97 -2.89 -18.09
N ALA A 386 -20.46 -3.18 -16.89
CA ALA A 386 -19.73 -4.40 -16.59
C ALA A 386 -20.60 -5.66 -16.71
N LEU A 387 -21.87 -5.58 -16.28
CA LEU A 387 -22.85 -6.67 -16.43
C LEU A 387 -23.17 -6.92 -17.92
N GLU A 388 -23.48 -5.86 -18.69
CA GLU A 388 -23.83 -5.98 -20.11
C GLU A 388 -22.66 -6.50 -20.97
N THR A 389 -21.43 -6.14 -20.61
CA THR A 389 -20.22 -6.58 -21.31
C THR A 389 -19.68 -7.91 -20.80
N LYS A 390 -20.31 -8.51 -19.78
CA LYS A 390 -19.89 -9.76 -19.12
C LYS A 390 -18.50 -9.70 -18.49
N GLU A 391 -18.08 -8.50 -18.08
CA GLU A 391 -16.82 -8.29 -17.34
C GLU A 391 -17.02 -8.40 -15.83
N ALA A 392 -18.24 -8.18 -15.33
CA ALA A 392 -18.58 -8.35 -13.93
C ALA A 392 -18.42 -9.82 -13.50
N THR A 393 -17.78 -10.04 -12.35
CA THR A 393 -17.67 -11.37 -11.72
C THR A 393 -18.70 -11.58 -10.63
N ARG A 394 -19.42 -10.53 -10.26
CA ARG A 394 -20.46 -10.52 -9.24
C ARG A 394 -21.76 -10.06 -9.85
N GLU A 395 -22.84 -10.75 -9.51
CA GLU A 395 -24.19 -10.29 -9.78
C GLU A 395 -24.58 -9.30 -8.69
N VAL A 396 -24.59 -8.01 -9.02
CA VAL A 396 -24.91 -6.93 -8.09
C VAL A 396 -25.82 -5.92 -8.77
N ASP A 397 -26.84 -5.47 -8.06
CA ASP A 397 -27.76 -4.44 -8.55
C ASP A 397 -27.06 -3.07 -8.61
N PRO A 398 -26.99 -2.41 -9.79
CA PRO A 398 -26.47 -1.05 -9.92
C PRO A 398 -27.07 -0.05 -8.93
N GLN A 399 -28.38 -0.13 -8.66
CA GLN A 399 -29.05 0.81 -7.75
C GLN A 399 -28.62 0.58 -6.29
N GLN A 400 -28.43 -0.68 -5.89
CA GLN A 400 -27.90 -1.00 -4.57
C GLN A 400 -26.47 -0.49 -4.39
N VAL A 401 -25.64 -0.51 -5.45
CA VAL A 401 -24.29 0.07 -5.41
C VAL A 401 -24.35 1.59 -5.27
N ALA A 402 -25.21 2.28 -6.02
CA ALA A 402 -25.43 3.71 -5.86
C ALA A 402 -25.85 4.06 -4.42
N GLU A 403 -26.80 3.30 -3.85
CA GLU A 403 -27.29 3.53 -2.50
C GLU A 403 -26.20 3.35 -1.45
N ASN A 404 -25.44 2.26 -1.53
CA ASN A 404 -24.35 1.99 -0.61
C ASN A 404 -23.25 3.06 -0.69
N THR A 405 -22.95 3.52 -1.90
CA THR A 405 -21.97 4.59 -2.14
C THR A 405 -22.46 5.90 -1.55
N ARG A 406 -23.72 6.24 -1.79
CA ARG A 406 -24.35 7.44 -1.26
C ARG A 406 -24.33 7.44 0.27
N ARG A 407 -24.77 6.34 0.89
CA ARG A 407 -24.72 6.17 2.35
C ARG A 407 -23.29 6.34 2.88
N TYR A 408 -22.30 5.71 2.23
CA TYR A 408 -20.90 5.87 2.61
C TYR A 408 -20.48 7.34 2.62
N ILE A 409 -20.81 8.12 1.57
CA ILE A 409 -20.43 9.54 1.49
C ILE A 409 -21.02 10.35 2.67
N TYR A 410 -22.26 10.06 3.07
CA TYR A 410 -22.92 10.76 4.17
C TYR A 410 -22.48 10.30 5.56
N GLU A 411 -22.28 8.99 5.75
CA GLU A 411 -21.99 8.39 7.06
C GLU A 411 -20.49 8.20 7.33
N GLY A 412 -19.65 8.19 6.28
CA GLY A 412 -18.22 7.93 6.33
C GLY A 412 -17.84 6.46 6.52
N THR A 413 -18.82 5.55 6.62
CA THR A 413 -18.62 4.12 6.86
C THR A 413 -19.54 3.28 5.99
N PHE A 414 -19.11 2.06 5.65
CA PHE A 414 -20.01 1.06 5.06
C PHE A 414 -20.80 0.35 6.17
N ASP A 415 -22.02 -0.09 5.86
CA ASP A 415 -22.78 -0.94 6.77
C ASP A 415 -22.03 -2.25 7.00
N VAL A 416 -21.69 -2.47 8.26
CA VAL A 416 -21.19 -3.75 8.71
C VAL A 416 -22.41 -4.60 9.09
N ALA A 417 -22.64 -5.67 8.34
CA ALA A 417 -23.72 -6.60 8.64
C ALA A 417 -23.63 -7.09 10.10
N ARG A 418 -24.78 -7.33 10.75
CA ARG A 418 -24.80 -7.90 12.10
C ARG A 418 -24.40 -9.39 12.03
N PRO A 419 -23.70 -9.92 13.06
CA PRO A 419 -23.41 -11.34 13.13
C PRO A 419 -24.71 -12.15 13.15
N VAL A 420 -24.82 -13.18 12.28
CA VAL A 420 -26.00 -14.05 12.23
C VAL A 420 -25.88 -15.16 13.29
N ASN A 421 -26.34 -14.92 14.52
CA ASN A 421 -26.24 -15.92 15.59
C ASN A 421 -27.41 -16.93 15.54
N ARG A 422 -27.20 -18.08 14.90
CA ARG A 422 -28.12 -19.24 14.95
C ARG A 422 -27.62 -20.37 15.86
N ARG A 423 -26.32 -20.41 16.19
CA ARG A 423 -25.66 -21.40 17.06
C ARG A 423 -24.30 -20.89 17.57
N PRO A 424 -23.71 -21.48 18.62
CA PRO A 424 -22.32 -21.24 19.01
C PRO A 424 -21.37 -21.55 17.84
N ARG A 425 -20.39 -20.66 17.61
CA ARG A 425 -19.45 -20.76 16.48
C ARG A 425 -18.02 -21.02 16.96
N SER A 426 -17.25 -21.80 16.20
CA SER A 426 -15.81 -21.95 16.45
C SER A 426 -15.06 -20.64 16.22
N LEU A 427 -13.84 -20.51 16.76
CA LEU A 427 -12.99 -19.33 16.53
C LEU A 427 -12.75 -19.11 15.02
N ALA A 428 -12.55 -20.19 14.26
CA ALA A 428 -12.36 -20.17 12.82
C ALA A 428 -13.61 -19.62 12.09
N GLU A 429 -14.81 -20.09 12.45
CA GLU A 429 -16.08 -19.58 11.90
C GLU A 429 -16.28 -18.09 12.23
N GLN A 430 -15.89 -17.66 13.43
CA GLN A 430 -15.97 -16.25 13.86
C GLN A 430 -14.98 -15.36 13.10
N ALA A 431 -13.74 -15.82 12.89
CA ALA A 431 -12.72 -15.06 12.16
C ALA A 431 -13.10 -14.87 10.68
N LEU A 432 -13.63 -15.91 10.04
CA LEU A 432 -14.17 -15.82 8.67
C LEU A 432 -15.36 -14.87 8.58
N ASP A 433 -16.30 -14.96 9.51
CA ASP A 433 -17.47 -14.06 9.54
C ASP A 433 -17.06 -12.60 9.71
N LEU A 434 -16.16 -12.30 10.64
CA LEU A 434 -15.63 -10.97 10.85
C LEU A 434 -15.01 -10.41 9.57
N ARG A 435 -14.14 -11.17 8.90
CA ARG A 435 -13.49 -10.74 7.65
C ARG A 435 -14.47 -10.50 6.52
N ARG A 436 -15.51 -11.33 6.37
CA ARG A 436 -16.57 -11.11 5.36
C ARG A 436 -17.37 -9.84 5.62
N ARG A 437 -17.75 -9.59 6.88
CA ARG A 437 -18.58 -8.43 7.25
C ARG A 437 -17.83 -7.11 7.08
N TYR A 438 -16.53 -7.09 7.37
CA TYR A 438 -15.68 -5.90 7.25
C TYR A 438 -14.92 -5.81 5.90
N ARG A 439 -14.98 -6.86 5.07
CA ARG A 439 -14.20 -7.04 3.83
C ARG A 439 -12.70 -6.79 4.09
N GLY A 440 -12.12 -7.68 4.87
CA GLY A 440 -10.79 -7.53 5.46
C GLY A 440 -10.80 -6.75 6.78
N VAL A 441 -9.62 -6.42 7.30
CA VAL A 441 -9.46 -5.76 8.62
C VAL A 441 -8.75 -4.40 8.56
N LEU A 442 -8.24 -3.99 7.39
CA LEU A 442 -7.57 -2.71 7.18
C LEU A 442 -8.39 -1.74 6.33
N GLU A 443 -8.13 -0.46 6.51
CA GLU A 443 -8.56 0.61 5.61
C GLU A 443 -7.54 1.75 5.50
N ILE A 444 -7.62 2.52 4.42
CA ILE A 444 -6.96 3.82 4.31
C ILE A 444 -7.88 4.86 4.96
N ARG A 445 -7.36 5.64 5.89
CA ARG A 445 -8.06 6.80 6.46
C ARG A 445 -7.51 8.10 5.89
N SER A 446 -8.38 9.09 5.71
CA SER A 446 -7.94 10.47 5.50
C SER A 446 -7.58 11.10 6.84
N LYS A 447 -6.37 11.69 6.93
CA LYS A 447 -5.93 12.48 8.09
C LYS A 447 -6.56 13.88 8.06
N LEU A 448 -6.86 14.40 6.87
CA LEU A 448 -7.51 15.68 6.64
C LEU A 448 -8.59 15.55 5.55
N PRO A 449 -9.88 15.39 5.92
CA PRO A 449 -10.94 15.16 4.95
C PRO A 449 -11.22 16.43 4.12
N VAL A 450 -11.44 16.24 2.81
CA VAL A 450 -11.80 17.33 1.89
C VAL A 450 -13.31 17.56 1.95
N ARG A 451 -13.74 18.62 2.64
CA ARG A 451 -15.17 18.93 2.88
C ARG A 451 -15.64 20.26 2.30
N ASP A 452 -14.73 21.09 1.83
CA ASP A 452 -15.03 22.38 1.22
C ASP A 452 -14.00 22.75 0.15
N HIS A 453 -14.30 23.80 -0.61
CA HIS A 453 -13.43 24.30 -1.67
C HIS A 453 -12.09 24.82 -1.14
N HIS A 454 -12.02 25.30 0.10
CA HIS A 454 -10.77 25.82 0.66
C HIS A 454 -9.75 24.70 0.85
N ILE A 455 -10.14 23.60 1.51
CA ILE A 455 -9.29 22.42 1.71
C ILE A 455 -9.00 21.72 0.37
N LEU A 456 -9.98 21.66 -0.53
CA LEU A 456 -9.78 21.10 -1.88
C LEU A 456 -8.70 21.88 -2.66
N ASN A 457 -8.76 23.21 -2.63
CA ASN A 457 -7.78 24.08 -3.29
C ASN A 457 -6.39 23.95 -2.66
N LEU A 458 -6.31 23.81 -1.34
CA LEU A 458 -5.03 23.66 -0.64
C LEU A 458 -4.34 22.33 -0.96
N LEU A 459 -5.09 21.24 -1.02
CA LEU A 459 -4.51 19.89 -0.97
C LEU A 459 -4.45 19.18 -2.33
N TYR A 460 -5.38 19.51 -3.25
CA TYR A 460 -5.56 18.77 -4.49
C TYR A 460 -5.41 19.63 -5.74
N LEU A 461 -5.99 20.83 -5.76
CA LEU A 461 -5.98 21.67 -6.96
C LEU A 461 -4.75 22.58 -7.03
N PRO A 462 -4.14 22.76 -8.22
CA PRO A 462 -3.10 23.76 -8.42
C PRO A 462 -3.63 25.21 -8.21
N PRO A 463 -2.74 26.16 -7.85
CA PRO A 463 -1.30 26.02 -7.70
C PRO A 463 -0.85 25.45 -6.35
N ALA A 464 -1.62 25.61 -5.26
CA ALA A 464 -1.19 25.24 -3.92
C ALA A 464 -0.79 23.76 -3.76
N ALA A 465 -1.53 22.85 -4.41
CA ALA A 465 -1.20 21.41 -4.37
C ALA A 465 0.15 21.03 -5.01
N LEU A 466 0.74 21.92 -5.83
CA LEU A 466 2.06 21.72 -6.43
C LEU A 466 3.21 22.15 -5.51
N ALA A 467 2.95 22.94 -4.45
CA ALA A 467 3.98 23.34 -3.50
C ALA A 467 4.72 22.16 -2.83
N PRO A 468 4.05 21.13 -2.27
CA PRO A 468 4.74 19.98 -1.71
C PRO A 468 5.48 19.13 -2.75
N VAL A 469 4.99 19.11 -3.99
CA VAL A 469 5.64 18.41 -5.12
C VAL A 469 6.97 19.08 -5.46
N GLU A 470 6.97 20.40 -5.52
CA GLU A 470 8.17 21.21 -5.77
C GLU A 470 9.17 21.16 -4.61
N GLU A 471 8.69 21.18 -3.37
CA GLU A 471 9.52 21.03 -2.17
C GLU A 471 10.26 19.68 -2.17
N VAL A 472 9.57 18.57 -2.47
CA VAL A 472 10.22 17.25 -2.58
C VAL A 472 11.18 17.18 -3.77
N ARG A 473 10.86 17.86 -4.89
CA ARG A 473 11.75 17.94 -6.04
C ARG A 473 13.08 18.64 -5.70
N GLN A 474 13.02 19.72 -4.93
CA GLN A 474 14.19 20.48 -4.51
C GLN A 474 14.93 19.82 -3.34
N HIS A 475 14.18 19.24 -2.40
CA HIS A 475 14.67 18.64 -1.17
C HIS A 475 14.06 17.25 -0.97
N ARG A 476 14.73 16.21 -1.50
CA ARG A 476 14.21 14.82 -1.48
C ARG A 476 13.78 14.37 -0.09
N GLU A 477 14.51 14.73 0.96
CA GLU A 477 14.21 14.37 2.36
C GLU A 477 12.89 14.95 2.90
N ALA A 478 12.35 16.02 2.28
CA ALA A 478 11.07 16.60 2.67
C ALA A 478 9.90 15.62 2.50
N VAL A 479 10.05 14.59 1.67
CA VAL A 479 9.05 13.53 1.49
C VAL A 479 8.63 12.88 2.81
N TYR A 480 9.58 12.71 3.75
CA TYR A 480 9.33 12.06 5.03
C TYR A 480 8.45 12.91 5.96
N ASP A 481 8.42 14.23 5.78
CA ASP A 481 7.60 15.15 6.57
C ASP A 481 6.31 15.54 5.86
N LEU A 482 6.29 15.49 4.52
CA LEU A 482 5.17 15.94 3.70
C LEU A 482 4.22 14.83 3.26
N THR A 483 4.60 13.57 3.48
CA THR A 483 3.86 12.38 3.06
C THR A 483 3.89 11.31 4.16
N VAL A 484 3.02 10.32 4.00
CA VAL A 484 2.90 9.13 4.85
C VAL A 484 4.17 8.27 4.85
N LYS A 485 5.08 8.44 3.87
CA LYS A 485 6.35 7.69 3.77
C LYS A 485 7.13 7.71 5.09
N GLY A 486 7.11 8.82 5.84
CA GLY A 486 7.78 8.91 7.14
C GLY A 486 7.26 7.98 8.23
N ASN A 487 6.11 7.35 8.00
CA ASN A 487 5.49 6.42 8.93
C ASN A 487 4.98 5.12 8.29
N LEU A 488 5.12 4.96 6.97
CA LEU A 488 4.55 3.85 6.21
C LEU A 488 5.58 2.71 6.02
N VAL A 489 5.24 1.50 6.44
CA VAL A 489 6.05 0.29 6.27
C VAL A 489 5.39 -0.66 5.28
N ALA A 490 6.16 -1.22 4.34
CA ALA A 490 5.70 -2.31 3.50
C ALA A 490 5.89 -3.65 4.23
N ILE A 491 4.82 -4.41 4.41
CA ILE A 491 4.91 -5.80 4.90
C ILE A 491 5.01 -6.72 3.69
N VAL A 492 6.22 -7.13 3.34
CA VAL A 492 6.53 -7.86 2.11
C VAL A 492 6.58 -9.36 2.37
N THR A 493 5.86 -10.13 1.54
CA THR A 493 5.86 -11.60 1.58
C THR A 493 5.67 -12.20 0.19
N ASP A 494 6.25 -13.39 -0.07
CA ASP A 494 5.90 -14.24 -1.23
C ASP A 494 4.91 -15.37 -0.86
N GLY A 495 4.50 -15.44 0.41
CA GLY A 495 3.60 -16.47 0.94
C GLY A 495 4.19 -17.88 0.98
N SER A 496 5.52 -18.02 0.96
CA SER A 496 6.19 -19.32 0.92
C SER A 496 6.35 -20.04 2.26
N ALA A 497 6.16 -19.34 3.39
CA ALA A 497 6.29 -19.92 4.72
C ALA A 497 5.29 -19.30 5.71
N VAL A 498 4.00 -19.26 5.34
CA VAL A 498 2.97 -18.59 6.15
C VAL A 498 2.60 -19.40 7.38
N LEU A 499 2.92 -18.88 8.57
CA LEU A 499 2.66 -19.55 9.85
C LEU A 499 3.21 -21.00 9.84
N GLY A 500 2.43 -21.96 10.34
CA GLY A 500 2.67 -23.40 10.19
C GLY A 500 2.00 -24.03 8.96
N LEU A 501 1.44 -23.24 8.04
CA LEU A 501 0.73 -23.73 6.85
C LEU A 501 1.68 -24.04 5.68
N GLY A 502 2.90 -23.50 5.73
CA GLY A 502 3.89 -23.67 4.67
C GLY A 502 3.61 -22.74 3.49
N ASP A 503 3.90 -23.24 2.29
CA ASP A 503 3.71 -22.49 1.06
C ASP A 503 2.24 -22.54 0.62
N ILE A 504 1.53 -21.43 0.84
CA ILE A 504 0.12 -21.26 0.47
C ILE A 504 -0.07 -20.22 -0.64
N GLY A 505 1.01 -19.60 -1.10
CA GLY A 505 1.01 -18.55 -2.10
C GLY A 505 0.66 -17.15 -1.57
N PRO A 506 0.93 -16.11 -2.37
CA PRO A 506 0.90 -14.71 -1.89
C PRO A 506 -0.52 -14.21 -1.60
N GLN A 507 -1.54 -14.60 -2.38
CA GLN A 507 -2.94 -14.22 -2.11
C GLN A 507 -3.40 -14.73 -0.75
N ALA A 508 -3.04 -15.97 -0.40
CA ALA A 508 -3.46 -16.61 0.84
C ALA A 508 -2.67 -16.11 2.07
N ALA A 509 -1.52 -15.48 1.86
CA ALA A 509 -0.74 -14.81 2.91
C ALA A 509 -1.37 -13.47 3.36
N LEU A 510 -2.13 -12.81 2.48
CA LEU A 510 -2.67 -11.48 2.70
C LEU A 510 -3.44 -11.30 4.03
N PRO A 511 -4.30 -12.23 4.50
CA PRO A 511 -4.95 -12.11 5.81
C PRO A 511 -3.98 -11.95 6.99
N VAL A 512 -2.86 -12.69 7.00
CA VAL A 512 -1.84 -12.62 8.07
C VAL A 512 -1.16 -11.26 8.02
N MET A 513 -0.80 -10.80 6.82
CA MET A 513 -0.16 -9.50 6.61
C MET A 513 -1.06 -8.35 7.06
N GLU A 514 -2.37 -8.43 6.81
CA GLU A 514 -3.32 -7.45 7.34
C GLU A 514 -3.35 -7.44 8.87
N GLY A 515 -3.32 -8.62 9.50
CA GLY A 515 -3.26 -8.73 10.96
C GLY A 515 -1.98 -8.12 11.53
N LYS A 516 -0.83 -8.34 10.89
CA LYS A 516 0.44 -7.68 11.28
C LYS A 516 0.38 -6.17 11.13
N ALA A 517 -0.25 -5.65 10.08
CA ALA A 517 -0.47 -4.22 9.92
C ALA A 517 -1.37 -3.63 11.03
N VAL A 518 -2.41 -4.37 11.46
CA VAL A 518 -3.20 -3.96 12.63
C VAL A 518 -2.34 -3.88 13.89
N LEU A 519 -1.40 -4.82 14.10
CA LEU A 519 -0.47 -4.81 15.22
C LEU A 519 0.53 -3.65 15.16
N PHE A 520 1.12 -3.36 14.00
CA PHE A 520 1.97 -2.18 13.79
C PHE A 520 1.27 -0.90 14.19
N GLN A 521 0.01 -0.74 13.77
CA GLN A 521 -0.77 0.45 14.04
C GLN A 521 -1.23 0.53 15.50
N SER A 522 -1.74 -0.58 16.05
CA SER A 522 -2.32 -0.63 17.40
C SER A 522 -1.28 -0.63 18.52
N LEU A 523 -0.06 -1.15 18.25
CA LEU A 523 1.00 -1.26 19.24
C LEU A 523 2.15 -0.28 18.98
N GLY A 524 2.41 0.15 17.75
CA GLY A 524 3.53 1.06 17.45
C GLY A 524 3.12 2.43 16.90
N GLY A 525 1.83 2.66 16.61
CA GLY A 525 1.42 3.83 15.82
C GLY A 525 2.08 3.88 14.43
N VAL A 526 2.62 2.75 13.96
CA VAL A 526 3.28 2.60 12.66
C VAL A 526 2.21 2.28 11.63
N GLU A 527 2.18 3.03 10.55
CA GLU A 527 1.28 2.75 9.44
C GLU A 527 1.93 1.66 8.59
N ALA A 528 1.26 0.54 8.37
CA ALA A 528 1.85 -0.57 7.64
C ALA A 528 0.86 -1.10 6.60
N PHE A 529 1.35 -1.46 5.42
CA PHE A 529 0.52 -1.96 4.34
C PHE A 529 1.08 -3.27 3.77
N PRO A 530 0.24 -4.32 3.61
CA PRO A 530 0.65 -5.57 2.97
C PRO A 530 1.11 -5.40 1.52
N ILE A 531 2.20 -6.06 1.16
CA ILE A 531 2.69 -6.19 -0.22
C ILE A 531 3.01 -7.67 -0.45
N CYS A 532 2.00 -8.43 -0.89
CA CYS A 532 2.14 -9.83 -1.26
C CYS A 532 2.57 -9.95 -2.73
N ILE A 533 3.75 -10.53 -2.96
CA ILE A 533 4.44 -10.57 -4.25
C ILE A 533 4.30 -11.95 -4.89
N ALA A 534 3.77 -12.00 -6.11
CA ALA A 534 3.74 -13.19 -6.97
C ALA A 534 5.08 -13.38 -7.70
N GLU A 535 6.13 -13.70 -6.96
CA GLU A 535 7.47 -14.03 -7.44
C GLU A 535 8.16 -14.97 -6.45
N ARG A 536 9.04 -15.86 -6.92
CA ARG A 536 9.80 -16.81 -6.10
C ARG A 536 11.31 -16.65 -6.24
N ASP A 537 11.78 -16.02 -7.31
CA ASP A 537 13.20 -15.77 -7.47
C ASP A 537 13.68 -14.67 -6.49
N PRO A 538 14.70 -14.93 -5.65
CA PRO A 538 15.20 -13.96 -4.68
C PRO A 538 15.62 -12.62 -5.29
N ASP A 539 16.36 -12.65 -6.40
CA ASP A 539 16.89 -11.43 -7.03
C ASP A 539 15.74 -10.59 -7.61
N ARG A 540 14.75 -11.26 -8.21
CA ARG A 540 13.54 -10.60 -8.71
C ARG A 540 12.68 -10.01 -7.60
N ILE A 541 12.54 -10.69 -6.45
CA ILE A 541 11.86 -10.11 -5.28
C ILE A 541 12.60 -8.84 -4.81
N VAL A 542 13.94 -8.89 -4.73
CA VAL A 542 14.76 -7.73 -4.37
C VAL A 542 14.56 -6.58 -5.35
N ASP A 543 14.56 -6.85 -6.66
CA ASP A 543 14.28 -5.86 -7.71
C ASP A 543 12.90 -5.22 -7.56
N ILE A 544 11.87 -6.02 -7.34
CA ILE A 544 10.48 -5.54 -7.17
C ILE A 544 10.36 -4.65 -5.94
N VAL A 545 10.87 -5.11 -4.79
CA VAL A 545 10.80 -4.36 -3.53
C VAL A 545 11.58 -3.06 -3.65
N ALA A 546 12.77 -3.09 -4.26
CA ALA A 546 13.57 -1.89 -4.46
C ALA A 546 12.90 -0.88 -5.41
N ALA A 547 12.19 -1.37 -6.43
CA ALA A 547 11.47 -0.50 -7.36
C ALA A 547 10.32 0.26 -6.67
N ILE A 548 9.62 -0.35 -5.70
CA ILE A 548 8.49 0.26 -4.99
C ILE A 548 8.85 0.94 -3.66
N ALA A 549 10.09 0.74 -3.17
CA ALA A 549 10.61 1.35 -1.96
C ALA A 549 10.43 2.88 -1.85
N PRO A 550 10.38 3.67 -2.95
CA PRO A 550 10.08 5.10 -2.87
C PRO A 550 8.78 5.44 -2.11
N SER A 551 7.77 4.57 -2.10
CA SER A 551 6.53 4.78 -1.33
C SER A 551 6.66 4.57 0.18
N PHE A 552 7.71 3.89 0.67
CA PHE A 552 7.78 3.37 2.03
C PHE A 552 8.95 3.94 2.83
N GLY A 553 8.78 4.08 4.15
CA GLY A 553 9.82 4.49 5.09
C GLY A 553 10.65 3.33 5.62
N GLY A 554 10.17 2.09 5.48
CA GLY A 554 10.88 0.86 5.83
C GLY A 554 10.21 -0.38 5.25
N ILE A 555 10.94 -1.51 5.24
CA ILE A 555 10.50 -2.79 4.71
C ILE A 555 10.51 -3.84 5.81
N ASN A 556 9.37 -4.50 6.04
CA ASN A 556 9.23 -5.64 6.94
C ASN A 556 8.99 -6.91 6.12
N LEU A 557 9.99 -7.78 6.03
CA LEU A 557 9.91 -9.10 5.40
C LEU A 557 9.19 -10.10 6.31
N GLU A 558 8.30 -10.90 5.73
CA GLU A 558 7.45 -11.85 6.43
C GLU A 558 7.21 -13.14 5.69
N ASP A 559 7.17 -14.26 6.42
CA ASP A 559 6.68 -15.54 5.93
C ASP A 559 7.37 -15.97 4.62
N ILE A 560 8.68 -15.71 4.51
CA ILE A 560 9.54 -16.11 3.37
C ILE A 560 10.41 -17.29 3.78
N ALA A 561 10.34 -18.38 3.02
CA ALA A 561 11.04 -19.62 3.32
C ALA A 561 12.57 -19.47 3.28
N ALA A 562 13.23 -20.03 4.29
CA ALA A 562 14.67 -20.24 4.29
C ALA A 562 15.08 -21.29 3.23
N PRO A 563 16.26 -21.15 2.58
CA PRO A 563 17.30 -20.15 2.85
C PRO A 563 17.13 -18.82 2.08
N ARG A 564 16.12 -18.69 1.20
CA ARG A 564 15.95 -17.53 0.30
C ARG A 564 15.77 -16.21 1.07
N CYS A 565 15.07 -16.25 2.21
CA CYS A 565 14.85 -15.08 3.04
C CYS A 565 16.15 -14.36 3.48
N PHE A 566 17.23 -15.11 3.74
CA PHE A 566 18.53 -14.54 4.10
C PHE A 566 19.17 -13.77 2.93
N GLU A 567 18.99 -14.28 1.70
CA GLU A 567 19.55 -13.69 0.48
C GLU A 567 18.81 -12.39 0.16
N ILE A 568 17.47 -12.44 0.21
CA ILE A 568 16.59 -11.29 0.00
C ILE A 568 16.88 -10.20 1.02
N GLU A 569 16.99 -10.55 2.30
CA GLU A 569 17.26 -9.57 3.36
C GLU A 569 18.63 -8.89 3.17
N SER A 570 19.70 -9.66 2.95
CA SER A 570 21.05 -9.10 2.77
C SER A 570 21.07 -8.16 1.56
N ALA A 571 20.53 -8.59 0.42
CA ALA A 571 20.51 -7.80 -0.80
C ALA A 571 19.66 -6.52 -0.66
N LEU A 572 18.54 -6.57 0.07
CA LEU A 572 17.74 -5.39 0.33
C LEU A 572 18.44 -4.40 1.27
N LYS A 573 19.11 -4.88 2.32
CA LYS A 573 19.90 -4.01 3.22
C LYS A 573 21.07 -3.34 2.51
N GLU A 574 21.70 -4.03 1.56
CA GLU A 574 22.78 -3.47 0.75
C GLU A 574 22.27 -2.44 -0.26
N ARG A 575 21.09 -2.66 -0.83
CA ARG A 575 20.53 -1.83 -1.91
C ARG A 575 19.72 -0.63 -1.42
N LEU A 576 19.09 -0.72 -0.26
CA LEU A 576 18.17 0.29 0.26
C LEU A 576 18.78 1.11 1.39
N ASP A 577 18.57 2.42 1.34
CA ASP A 577 18.95 3.36 2.38
C ASP A 577 17.81 3.60 3.41
N MET A 578 17.26 2.51 3.92
CA MET A 578 16.14 2.50 4.87
C MET A 578 16.09 1.21 5.70
N PRO A 579 15.37 1.21 6.84
CA PRO A 579 15.26 0.03 7.69
C PRO A 579 14.64 -1.16 6.95
N VAL A 580 15.37 -2.27 6.90
CA VAL A 580 14.88 -3.58 6.45
C VAL A 580 14.93 -4.55 7.63
N PHE A 581 13.78 -5.11 7.98
CA PHE A 581 13.63 -6.04 9.09
C PHE A 581 12.92 -7.30 8.61
N HIS A 582 13.34 -8.47 9.08
CA HIS A 582 12.60 -9.71 8.85
C HIS A 582 12.10 -10.21 10.19
N ASP A 583 10.78 -10.25 10.38
CA ASP A 583 10.20 -10.50 11.71
C ASP A 583 10.42 -11.93 12.20
N ASP A 584 10.25 -12.93 11.31
CA ASP A 584 10.53 -14.33 11.67
C ASP A 584 12.00 -14.56 12.09
N GLN A 585 12.93 -13.76 11.57
CA GLN A 585 14.34 -13.80 11.95
C GLN A 585 14.59 -12.96 13.20
N HIS A 586 14.54 -11.64 13.05
CA HIS A 586 15.02 -10.69 14.05
C HIS A 586 14.00 -10.48 15.15
N GLY A 587 12.70 -10.40 14.81
CA GLY A 587 11.63 -10.25 15.79
C GLY A 587 11.62 -11.41 16.77
N THR A 588 11.65 -12.64 16.25
CA THR A 588 11.77 -13.86 17.05
C THR A 588 13.03 -13.87 17.92
N ALA A 589 14.20 -13.55 17.34
CA ALA A 589 15.46 -13.54 18.08
C ALA A 589 15.45 -12.54 19.26
N ILE A 590 14.89 -11.34 19.05
CA ILE A 590 14.78 -10.28 20.07
C ILE A 590 13.95 -10.77 21.25
N VAL A 591 12.75 -11.32 21.01
CA VAL A 591 11.84 -11.71 22.09
C VAL A 591 12.31 -12.97 22.82
N VAL A 592 12.96 -13.89 22.10
CA VAL A 592 13.60 -15.06 22.70
C VAL A 592 14.73 -14.61 23.63
N LEU A 593 15.61 -13.73 23.19
CA LEU A 593 16.68 -13.19 24.03
C LEU A 593 16.12 -12.46 25.26
N ALA A 594 15.08 -11.64 25.10
CA ALA A 594 14.46 -10.92 26.21
C ALA A 594 13.93 -11.87 27.30
N ALA A 595 13.18 -12.91 26.92
CA ALA A 595 12.70 -13.92 27.84
C ALA A 595 13.86 -14.70 28.49
N LEU A 596 14.90 -15.03 27.71
CA LEU A 596 16.05 -15.79 28.18
C LEU A 596 16.86 -15.02 29.23
N ILE A 597 17.06 -13.70 29.03
CA ILE A 597 17.72 -12.81 30.01
C ILE A 597 17.04 -12.93 31.38
N ASN A 598 15.71 -12.84 31.41
CA ASN A 598 14.95 -12.91 32.66
C ASN A 598 14.87 -14.33 33.24
N ALA A 599 14.75 -15.35 32.40
CA ALA A 599 14.77 -16.74 32.84
C ALA A 599 16.10 -17.10 33.52
N PHE A 600 17.23 -16.61 33.01
CA PHE A 600 18.55 -16.83 33.64
C PHE A 600 18.78 -15.98 34.89
N LYS A 601 18.22 -14.75 34.96
CA LYS A 601 18.15 -14.00 36.22
C LYS A 601 17.43 -14.80 37.31
N LEU A 602 16.34 -15.47 36.96
CA LEU A 602 15.58 -16.31 37.89
C LEU A 602 16.34 -17.59 38.27
N ARG A 603 17.02 -18.23 37.31
CA ARG A 603 17.85 -19.41 37.52
C ARG A 603 19.09 -19.12 38.39
N GLY A 604 19.54 -17.86 38.43
CA GLY A 604 20.68 -17.43 39.24
C GLY A 604 22.04 -17.76 38.63
N THR A 605 22.10 -18.11 37.34
CA THR A 605 23.34 -18.41 36.60
C THR A 605 23.54 -17.44 35.45
N PRO A 606 24.80 -17.11 35.09
CA PRO A 606 25.06 -16.19 33.98
C PRO A 606 24.85 -16.86 32.62
N LEU A 607 24.23 -16.14 31.69
CA LEU A 607 24.04 -16.59 30.29
C LEU A 607 25.36 -16.92 29.57
N ALA A 608 26.46 -16.26 29.98
CA ALA A 608 27.79 -16.47 29.43
C ALA A 608 28.38 -17.87 29.73
N GLU A 609 27.83 -18.59 30.70
CA GLU A 609 28.22 -19.96 31.04
C GLU A 609 27.24 -21.01 30.51
N ALA A 610 26.12 -20.57 29.94
CA ALA A 610 25.03 -21.45 29.52
C ALA A 610 25.32 -22.20 28.22
N ARG A 611 24.86 -23.45 28.15
CA ARG A 611 24.69 -24.23 26.93
C ARG A 611 23.23 -24.23 26.51
N VAL A 612 22.94 -23.59 25.39
CA VAL A 612 21.58 -23.47 24.84
C VAL A 612 21.43 -24.37 23.62
N VAL A 613 20.41 -25.23 23.59
CA VAL A 613 20.06 -26.05 22.44
C VAL A 613 18.88 -25.44 21.71
N ILE A 614 19.06 -25.10 20.44
CA ILE A 614 18.00 -24.62 19.56
C ILE A 614 17.59 -25.74 18.62
N ASN A 615 16.36 -26.21 18.70
CA ASN A 615 15.83 -27.17 17.73
C ASN A 615 15.07 -26.43 16.63
N GLY A 616 15.62 -26.48 15.43
CA GLY A 616 15.20 -25.69 14.28
C GLY A 616 16.38 -24.87 13.74
N ALA A 617 16.80 -25.18 12.51
CA ALA A 617 17.88 -24.47 11.81
C ALA A 617 17.35 -23.72 10.57
N GLY A 618 16.14 -23.16 10.69
CA GLY A 618 15.54 -22.24 9.72
C GLY A 618 15.89 -20.78 9.99
N ALA A 619 15.10 -19.86 9.43
CA ALA A 619 15.25 -18.41 9.57
C ALA A 619 15.37 -17.98 11.05
N ALA A 620 14.33 -18.29 11.85
CA ALA A 620 14.27 -17.95 13.28
C ALA A 620 15.43 -18.55 14.10
N GLY A 621 15.74 -19.84 13.90
CA GLY A 621 16.75 -20.54 14.68
C GLY A 621 18.17 -20.03 14.44
N ILE A 622 18.53 -19.77 13.18
CA ILE A 622 19.84 -19.21 12.83
C ILE A 622 19.96 -17.76 13.33
N ALA A 623 18.93 -16.93 13.16
CA ALA A 623 18.94 -15.55 13.64
C ALA A 623 19.01 -15.47 15.16
N THR A 624 18.26 -16.34 15.86
CA THR A 624 18.31 -16.47 17.33
C THR A 624 19.71 -16.87 17.78
N ALA A 625 20.30 -17.91 17.18
CA ALA A 625 21.67 -18.33 17.52
C ALA A 625 22.68 -17.20 17.34
N LYS A 626 22.62 -16.47 16.21
CA LYS A 626 23.51 -15.32 15.96
C LYS A 626 23.33 -14.24 17.02
N LEU A 627 22.10 -13.84 17.35
CA LEU A 627 21.86 -12.80 18.35
C LEU A 627 22.29 -13.23 19.77
N LEU A 628 22.06 -14.49 20.16
CA LEU A 628 22.55 -15.05 21.43
C LEU A 628 24.08 -15.03 21.51
N LEU A 629 24.78 -15.36 20.42
CA LEU A 629 26.23 -15.27 20.36
C LEU A 629 26.73 -13.83 20.49
N VAL A 630 26.09 -12.87 19.81
CA VAL A 630 26.44 -11.44 19.93
C VAL A 630 26.19 -10.92 21.35
N TYR A 631 25.11 -11.36 22.02
CA TYR A 631 24.85 -11.04 23.43
C TYR A 631 25.91 -11.62 24.39
N GLY A 632 26.57 -12.71 23.99
CA GLY A 632 27.64 -13.35 24.76
C GLY A 632 27.24 -14.64 25.46
N VAL A 633 26.26 -15.40 24.94
CA VAL A 633 25.92 -16.74 25.45
C VAL A 633 27.10 -17.71 25.31
N GLY A 634 27.28 -18.57 26.32
CA GLY A 634 28.44 -19.46 26.44
C GLY A 634 28.63 -20.41 25.25
N ASP A 635 27.66 -21.29 24.99
CA ASP A 635 27.62 -22.13 23.79
C ASP A 635 26.19 -22.32 23.31
N VAL A 636 26.03 -22.44 21.99
CA VAL A 636 24.74 -22.69 21.34
C VAL A 636 24.90 -23.96 20.51
N ILE A 637 23.92 -24.86 20.51
CA ILE A 637 23.90 -26.03 19.63
C ILE A 637 22.60 -25.98 18.83
N LEU A 638 22.69 -25.96 17.50
CA LEU A 638 21.50 -26.06 16.66
C LEU A 638 21.28 -27.51 16.23
N CYS A 639 20.02 -27.95 16.28
CA CYS A 639 19.56 -29.23 15.73
C CYS A 639 18.62 -28.98 14.54
N ASP A 640 18.74 -29.79 13.51
CA ASP A 640 17.76 -29.88 12.42
C ASP A 640 17.19 -31.30 12.32
N ARG A 641 16.48 -31.61 11.23
CA ARG A 641 15.85 -32.92 11.01
C ARG A 641 16.83 -34.10 11.02
N LEU A 642 18.13 -33.89 10.85
CA LEU A 642 19.15 -34.94 10.90
C LEU A 642 19.99 -34.88 12.20
N GLY A 643 19.58 -34.08 13.18
CA GLY A 643 20.26 -33.93 14.46
C GLY A 643 21.17 -32.70 14.53
N ALA A 644 22.17 -32.76 15.41
CA ALA A 644 23.06 -31.65 15.71
C ALA A 644 23.81 -31.15 14.46
N ILE A 645 23.95 -29.82 14.36
CA ILE A 645 24.77 -29.15 13.35
C ILE A 645 26.20 -29.01 13.89
N TYR A 646 27.18 -29.48 13.12
CA TYR A 646 28.60 -29.45 13.45
C TYR A 646 29.45 -29.27 12.18
N ARG A 647 30.71 -28.86 12.33
CA ARG A 647 31.58 -28.36 11.24
C ARG A 647 31.76 -29.36 10.09
N GLU A 648 31.97 -30.63 10.40
CA GLU A 648 32.26 -31.68 9.41
C GLU A 648 30.99 -32.40 8.90
N ARG A 649 29.79 -31.94 9.26
CA ARG A 649 28.57 -32.54 8.77
C ARG A 649 28.38 -32.21 7.28
N GLU A 650 28.21 -33.21 6.43
CA GLU A 650 27.93 -32.99 5.00
C GLU A 650 26.42 -32.99 4.68
N ALA A 651 25.67 -33.91 5.30
CA ALA A 651 24.27 -34.14 4.96
C ALA A 651 23.35 -32.99 5.40
N GLY A 652 22.53 -32.47 4.47
CA GLY A 652 21.48 -31.47 4.77
C GLY A 652 22.00 -30.06 5.12
N MET A 653 23.25 -29.77 4.77
CA MET A 653 23.89 -28.48 5.01
C MET A 653 23.69 -27.51 3.84
N ASN A 654 23.60 -26.21 4.16
CA ASN A 654 23.63 -25.11 3.20
C ASN A 654 24.65 -24.07 3.69
N ARG A 655 24.89 -23.00 2.91
CA ARG A 655 25.88 -21.97 3.27
C ARG A 655 25.71 -21.38 4.67
N TYR A 656 24.46 -21.13 5.09
CA TYR A 656 24.14 -20.55 6.38
C TYR A 656 24.34 -21.54 7.53
N LYS A 657 24.00 -22.82 7.32
CA LYS A 657 24.30 -23.88 8.30
C LYS A 657 25.80 -24.14 8.43
N MET A 658 26.56 -24.04 7.33
CA MET A 658 28.02 -24.15 7.37
C MET A 658 28.65 -22.98 8.13
N GLU A 659 28.12 -21.77 7.94
CA GLU A 659 28.54 -20.59 8.71
C GLU A 659 28.26 -20.78 10.21
N ILE A 660 27.03 -21.15 10.58
CA ILE A 660 26.66 -21.29 11.99
C ILE A 660 27.44 -22.43 12.66
N ALA A 661 27.66 -23.55 11.98
CA ALA A 661 28.46 -24.67 12.48
C ALA A 661 29.90 -24.29 12.86
N ARG A 662 30.45 -23.21 12.29
CA ARG A 662 31.78 -22.70 12.66
C ARG A 662 31.77 -21.91 13.97
N LEU A 663 30.63 -21.27 14.27
CA LEU A 663 30.44 -20.36 15.39
C LEU A 663 29.84 -21.05 16.63
N THR A 664 29.06 -22.10 16.42
CA THR A 664 28.29 -22.83 17.44
C THR A 664 28.86 -24.23 17.70
N ASN A 665 28.32 -24.92 18.72
CA ASN A 665 28.63 -26.30 19.06
C ASN A 665 30.14 -26.51 19.28
N LYS A 666 30.70 -25.77 20.24
CA LYS A 666 32.15 -25.73 20.50
C LYS A 666 32.71 -27.11 20.87
N ALA A 667 31.89 -27.94 21.51
CA ALA A 667 32.24 -29.31 21.89
C ALA A 667 32.10 -30.33 20.74
N GLY A 668 31.57 -29.94 19.57
CA GLY A 668 31.39 -30.82 18.42
C GLY A 668 30.42 -31.97 18.68
N VAL A 669 29.37 -31.74 19.47
CA VAL A 669 28.33 -32.72 19.80
C VAL A 669 27.70 -33.24 18.50
N ARG A 670 27.55 -34.57 18.41
CA ARG A 670 26.96 -35.28 17.27
C ARG A 670 25.80 -36.14 17.77
N GLY A 671 24.87 -36.46 16.88
CA GLY A 671 23.71 -37.29 17.20
C GLY A 671 22.41 -36.52 17.09
N ASP A 672 21.36 -37.09 17.69
CA ASP A 672 20.00 -36.57 17.67
C ASP A 672 19.77 -35.46 18.71
N LEU A 673 18.53 -34.96 18.77
CA LEU A 673 18.13 -33.93 19.71
C LEU A 673 18.31 -34.37 21.18
N ALA A 674 17.98 -35.63 21.50
CA ALA A 674 18.14 -36.17 22.85
C ALA A 674 19.61 -36.09 23.29
N THR A 675 20.53 -36.47 22.40
CA THR A 675 21.98 -36.41 22.67
C THR A 675 22.46 -34.98 22.89
N ALA A 676 21.96 -34.02 22.10
CA ALA A 676 22.32 -32.62 22.23
C ALA A 676 21.84 -31.97 23.54
N LEU A 677 20.72 -32.47 24.10
CA LEU A 677 20.10 -31.92 25.31
C LEU A 677 20.73 -32.37 26.62
N VAL A 678 21.56 -33.41 26.61
CA VAL A 678 22.21 -33.91 27.83
C VAL A 678 23.06 -32.81 28.47
N GLY A 679 22.68 -32.40 29.68
CA GLY A 679 23.32 -31.32 30.43
C GLY A 679 23.18 -29.93 29.81
N ALA A 680 22.23 -29.73 28.88
CA ALA A 680 21.91 -28.40 28.37
C ALA A 680 21.16 -27.57 29.42
N ASP A 681 21.39 -26.26 29.43
CA ASP A 681 20.78 -25.32 30.37
C ASP A 681 19.42 -24.80 29.88
N ALA A 682 19.28 -24.68 28.57
CA ALA A 682 18.04 -24.23 27.95
C ALA A 682 17.76 -24.95 26.64
N PHE A 683 16.48 -25.16 26.36
CA PHE A 683 15.96 -25.60 25.08
C PHE A 683 15.13 -24.48 24.45
N ILE A 684 15.33 -24.25 23.14
CA ILE A 684 14.52 -23.33 22.34
C ILE A 684 14.02 -24.07 21.11
N GLY A 685 12.73 -24.36 21.06
CA GLY A 685 12.05 -24.98 19.94
C GLY A 685 11.55 -23.95 18.94
N LEU A 686 12.01 -24.05 17.70
CA LEU A 686 11.62 -23.21 16.55
C LEU A 686 11.38 -24.13 15.34
N SER A 687 10.61 -25.19 15.55
CA SER A 687 10.60 -26.35 14.65
C SER A 687 9.23 -26.98 14.41
N SER A 688 8.91 -28.10 15.05
CA SER A 688 7.73 -28.93 14.78
C SER A 688 7.12 -29.43 16.09
N PRO A 689 5.81 -29.67 16.12
CA PRO A 689 5.12 -30.05 17.36
C PRO A 689 5.53 -31.42 17.90
N ASN A 690 5.40 -31.62 19.22
CA ASN A 690 5.51 -32.91 19.91
C ASN A 690 6.85 -33.65 19.71
N ILE A 691 7.95 -32.92 19.56
CA ILE A 691 9.29 -33.50 19.36
C ILE A 691 10.13 -33.58 20.64
N LEU A 692 9.79 -32.79 21.67
CA LEU A 692 10.51 -32.76 22.93
C LEU A 692 9.76 -33.62 23.93
N THR A 693 10.45 -34.57 24.57
CA THR A 693 9.83 -35.50 25.54
C THR A 693 10.21 -35.15 26.99
N PRO A 694 9.40 -35.57 27.98
CA PRO A 694 9.75 -35.44 29.40
C PRO A 694 11.12 -36.06 29.74
N GLU A 695 11.47 -37.18 29.12
CA GLU A 695 12.77 -37.85 29.33
C GLU A 695 13.94 -37.00 28.85
N MET A 696 13.79 -36.30 27.72
CA MET A 696 14.81 -35.37 27.25
C MET A 696 15.00 -34.22 28.24
N ILE A 697 13.92 -33.65 28.77
CA ILE A 697 13.98 -32.56 29.77
C ILE A 697 14.67 -33.05 31.06
N ARG A 698 14.34 -34.25 31.54
CA ARG A 698 15.00 -34.84 32.72
C ARG A 698 16.51 -35.08 32.53
N SER A 699 16.99 -35.15 31.28
CA SER A 699 18.42 -35.30 30.96
C SER A 699 19.20 -33.98 30.89
N MET A 700 18.49 -32.85 30.94
CA MET A 700 19.08 -31.51 30.94
C MET A 700 19.75 -31.19 32.29
N ALA A 701 20.42 -30.04 32.36
CA ALA A 701 20.96 -29.52 33.62
C ALA A 701 19.84 -29.23 34.64
N PRO A 702 20.15 -29.16 35.95
CA PRO A 702 19.18 -28.74 36.96
C PRO A 702 18.54 -27.40 36.62
N ASP A 703 17.25 -27.28 36.97
CA ASP A 703 16.41 -26.11 36.72
C ASP A 703 16.45 -25.65 35.24
N PRO A 704 16.15 -26.53 34.27
CA PRO A 704 16.28 -26.21 32.85
C PRO A 704 15.20 -25.21 32.41
N ILE A 705 15.56 -24.37 31.44
CA ILE A 705 14.64 -23.42 30.80
C ILE A 705 14.14 -24.02 29.48
N VAL A 706 12.82 -24.10 29.28
CA VAL A 706 12.22 -24.75 28.11
C VAL A 706 11.32 -23.77 27.37
N PHE A 707 11.76 -23.30 26.20
CA PHE A 707 10.95 -22.47 25.31
C PHE A 707 10.46 -23.34 24.15
N ALA A 708 9.18 -23.73 24.14
CA ALA A 708 8.55 -24.54 23.10
C ALA A 708 7.68 -23.65 22.20
N LEU A 709 8.29 -23.06 21.16
CA LEU A 709 7.73 -21.93 20.43
C LEU A 709 7.10 -22.29 19.08
N ALA A 710 7.03 -23.58 18.70
CA ALA A 710 6.27 -24.00 17.53
C ALA A 710 4.79 -23.61 17.63
N ASN A 711 4.21 -23.23 16.49
CA ASN A 711 2.80 -22.84 16.36
C ASN A 711 2.11 -23.68 15.27
N PRO A 712 0.80 -24.01 15.42
CA PRO A 712 -0.06 -23.71 16.57
C PRO A 712 0.17 -24.65 17.79
N ASP A 713 0.85 -25.77 17.59
CA ASP A 713 1.15 -26.76 18.63
C ASP A 713 2.64 -26.72 19.00
N PRO A 714 2.99 -26.63 20.30
CA PRO A 714 4.37 -26.50 20.74
C PRO A 714 5.15 -27.83 20.65
N GLU A 715 6.48 -27.75 20.75
CA GLU A 715 7.36 -28.92 20.79
C GLU A 715 7.05 -29.89 21.95
N ILE A 716 6.51 -29.38 23.06
CA ILE A 716 5.97 -30.14 24.19
C ILE A 716 4.85 -29.31 24.85
N HIS A 717 3.85 -29.97 25.42
CA HIS A 717 2.84 -29.28 26.23
C HIS A 717 3.46 -28.68 27.51
N PRO A 718 3.11 -27.45 27.92
CA PRO A 718 3.75 -26.80 29.07
C PRO A 718 3.67 -27.58 30.37
N ASP A 719 2.52 -28.18 30.68
CA ASP A 719 2.33 -28.97 31.89
C ASP A 719 3.31 -30.16 31.95
N LEU A 720 3.51 -30.86 30.82
CA LEU A 720 4.45 -31.98 30.74
C LEU A 720 5.90 -31.54 30.92
N ALA A 721 6.25 -30.35 30.44
CA ALA A 721 7.59 -29.79 30.64
C ALA A 721 7.85 -29.41 32.11
N LEU A 722 6.86 -28.82 32.78
CA LEU A 722 6.92 -28.51 34.22
C LEU A 722 7.01 -29.80 35.05
N GLU A 723 6.19 -30.80 34.76
CA GLU A 723 6.23 -32.12 35.41
C GLU A 723 7.59 -32.83 35.21
N ALA A 724 8.24 -32.59 34.08
CA ALA A 724 9.57 -33.12 33.78
C ALA A 724 10.72 -32.38 34.51
N GLY A 725 10.42 -31.27 35.20
CA GLY A 725 11.36 -30.53 36.02
C GLY A 725 11.83 -29.19 35.45
N ALA A 726 11.21 -28.66 34.39
CA ALA A 726 11.55 -27.34 33.87
C ALA A 726 11.27 -26.22 34.88
N LEU A 727 12.23 -25.32 35.08
CA LEU A 727 12.07 -24.14 35.95
C LEU A 727 11.17 -23.09 35.30
N VAL A 728 11.39 -22.82 34.01
CA VAL A 728 10.62 -21.86 33.22
C VAL A 728 10.16 -22.55 31.96
N VAL A 729 8.87 -22.41 31.65
CA VAL A 729 8.31 -22.82 30.37
C VAL A 729 7.71 -21.61 29.66
N ALA A 730 8.03 -21.46 28.37
CA ALA A 730 7.50 -20.43 27.51
C ALA A 730 7.00 -21.02 26.19
N THR A 731 5.96 -20.42 25.61
CA THR A 731 5.40 -20.86 24.32
C THR A 731 5.12 -19.69 23.39
N GLY A 732 4.84 -19.96 22.11
CA GLY A 732 4.33 -18.95 21.19
C GLY A 732 2.84 -18.61 21.39
N ARG A 733 2.12 -19.41 22.19
CA ARG A 733 0.66 -19.32 22.32
C ARG A 733 0.24 -18.37 23.44
N SER A 734 -0.88 -17.68 23.23
CA SER A 734 -1.41 -16.66 24.14
C SER A 734 -2.24 -17.21 25.30
N ASP A 735 -2.55 -18.51 25.29
CA ASP A 735 -3.31 -19.21 26.32
C ASP A 735 -2.44 -19.74 27.48
N PHE A 736 -1.11 -19.67 27.35
CA PHE A 736 -0.17 -20.06 28.41
C PHE A 736 0.61 -18.87 28.98
N PRO A 737 1.16 -18.98 30.20
CA PRO A 737 2.12 -18.02 30.73
C PRO A 737 3.36 -17.89 29.83
N ASN A 738 4.10 -16.79 29.97
CA ASN A 738 5.34 -16.53 29.23
C ASN A 738 5.18 -16.67 27.70
N GLN A 739 4.23 -15.95 27.11
CA GLN A 739 4.09 -15.92 25.66
C GLN A 739 5.28 -15.20 25.02
N VAL A 740 6.10 -15.92 24.26
CA VAL A 740 7.18 -15.36 23.45
C VAL A 740 6.63 -15.08 22.05
N ASN A 741 6.23 -13.83 21.81
CA ASN A 741 5.62 -13.39 20.56
C ASN A 741 6.34 -12.17 20.00
N ASN A 742 6.69 -12.21 18.71
CA ASN A 742 7.38 -11.13 18.00
C ASN A 742 6.59 -9.81 17.96
N SER A 743 5.28 -9.80 18.27
CA SER A 743 4.49 -8.58 18.47
C SER A 743 5.03 -7.65 19.56
N LEU A 744 5.86 -8.14 20.47
CA LEU A 744 6.57 -7.34 21.47
C LEU A 744 7.77 -6.56 20.90
N ALA A 745 8.26 -6.94 19.71
CA ALA A 745 9.46 -6.38 19.10
C ALA A 745 9.15 -5.45 17.93
N PHE A 746 8.60 -5.97 16.83
CA PHE A 746 8.52 -5.23 15.56
C PHE A 746 7.83 -3.87 15.65
N PRO A 747 6.75 -3.65 16.44
CA PRO A 747 6.10 -2.34 16.48
C PRO A 747 7.01 -1.27 17.06
N GLY A 748 7.67 -1.56 18.20
CA GLY A 748 8.59 -0.65 18.86
C GLY A 748 9.89 -0.45 18.08
N VAL A 749 10.43 -1.52 17.48
CA VAL A 749 11.65 -1.47 16.66
C VAL A 749 11.45 -0.53 15.46
N PHE A 750 10.35 -0.69 14.72
CA PHE A 750 10.08 0.21 13.59
C PHE A 750 9.74 1.62 14.04
N ARG A 751 8.98 1.82 15.14
CA ARG A 751 8.69 3.16 15.65
C ARG A 751 9.98 3.93 15.95
N GLY A 752 10.91 3.30 16.69
CA GLY A 752 12.22 3.88 17.00
C GLY A 752 13.05 4.15 15.75
N ALA A 753 13.13 3.18 14.83
CA ALA A 753 13.88 3.33 13.58
C ALA A 753 13.32 4.43 12.67
N LEU A 754 12.00 4.54 12.53
CA LEU A 754 11.35 5.55 11.68
C LEU A 754 11.50 6.96 12.26
N ASP A 755 11.36 7.14 13.58
CA ASP A 755 11.39 8.47 14.20
C ASP A 755 12.79 9.12 14.18
N VAL A 756 13.86 8.32 14.11
CA VAL A 756 15.22 8.81 13.87
C VAL A 756 15.66 8.69 12.40
N ARG A 757 14.75 8.25 11.52
CA ARG A 757 15.03 7.93 10.11
C ARG A 757 16.29 7.07 9.97
N ALA A 758 16.37 5.95 10.67
CA ALA A 758 17.50 5.05 10.60
C ALA A 758 17.75 4.57 9.15
N ARG A 759 19.01 4.29 8.80
CA ARG A 759 19.40 3.71 7.51
C ARG A 759 19.33 2.18 7.52
N ASP A 760 19.43 1.56 8.70
CA ASP A 760 19.41 0.11 8.90
C ASP A 760 18.89 -0.23 10.33
N ILE A 761 18.56 -1.50 10.57
CA ILE A 761 18.35 -2.08 11.89
C ILE A 761 19.48 -3.08 12.16
N ASN A 762 20.52 -2.59 12.83
CA ASN A 762 21.72 -3.34 13.15
C ASN A 762 21.58 -4.16 14.45
N ASP A 763 22.61 -4.96 14.78
CA ASP A 763 22.54 -5.85 15.95
C ASP A 763 22.49 -5.09 17.28
N ALA A 764 23.13 -3.93 17.41
CA ALA A 764 23.05 -3.12 18.64
C ALA A 764 21.60 -2.67 18.91
N MET A 765 20.87 -2.29 17.87
CA MET A 765 19.44 -1.95 17.98
C MET A 765 18.60 -3.17 18.41
N LYS A 766 18.89 -4.36 17.89
CA LYS A 766 18.19 -5.61 18.28
C LYS A 766 18.46 -5.97 19.74
N LEU A 767 19.71 -5.86 20.20
CA LEU A 767 20.08 -6.10 21.60
C LEU A 767 19.40 -5.10 22.53
N ALA A 768 19.40 -3.81 22.16
CA ALA A 768 18.72 -2.76 22.91
C ALA A 768 17.21 -3.03 23.03
N ALA A 769 16.57 -3.49 21.95
CA ALA A 769 15.17 -3.91 21.99
C ALA A 769 14.94 -5.08 22.95
N ALA A 770 15.79 -6.12 22.90
CA ALA A 770 15.65 -7.29 23.78
C ALA A 770 15.85 -6.92 25.27
N GLN A 771 16.83 -6.07 25.56
CA GLN A 771 17.08 -5.55 26.91
C GLN A 771 15.90 -4.72 27.41
N ALA A 772 15.36 -3.81 26.59
CA ALA A 772 14.21 -2.99 26.94
C ALA A 772 12.97 -3.84 27.29
N ILE A 773 12.70 -4.90 26.51
CA ILE A 773 11.60 -5.84 26.82
C ILE A 773 11.86 -6.56 28.14
N ALA A 774 13.09 -7.04 28.36
CA ALA A 774 13.44 -7.77 29.57
C ALA A 774 13.33 -6.89 30.84
N GLU A 775 13.73 -5.63 30.76
CA GLU A 775 13.74 -4.69 31.89
C GLU A 775 12.35 -4.26 32.37
N LEU A 776 11.32 -4.41 31.54
CA LEU A 776 9.93 -4.14 31.94
C LEU A 776 9.40 -5.14 32.97
N VAL A 777 9.97 -6.34 33.04
CA VAL A 777 9.68 -7.29 34.11
C VAL A 777 10.51 -6.92 35.33
N LEU A 778 9.87 -6.24 36.30
CA LEU A 778 10.55 -5.79 37.51
C LEU A 778 11.00 -7.00 38.36
N PRO A 779 12.11 -6.89 39.13
CA PRO A 779 12.60 -7.98 39.98
C PRO A 779 11.54 -8.59 40.92
N ARG A 780 10.58 -7.78 41.39
CA ARG A 780 9.48 -8.22 42.25
C ARG A 780 8.38 -9.01 41.54
N GLN A 781 8.30 -8.92 40.21
CA GLN A 781 7.32 -9.63 39.37
C GLN A 781 7.92 -10.90 38.75
N LEU A 782 9.24 -10.95 38.63
CA LEU A 782 9.96 -12.05 38.02
C LEU A 782 9.65 -13.36 38.74
N SER A 783 9.10 -14.32 38.00
CA SER A 783 8.71 -15.63 38.52
C SER A 783 8.75 -16.68 37.41
N PRO A 784 8.69 -17.99 37.72
CA PRO A 784 8.62 -19.05 36.72
C PRO A 784 7.54 -18.87 35.65
N GLN A 785 6.44 -18.17 35.99
CA GLN A 785 5.30 -17.94 35.11
C GLN A 785 5.28 -16.52 34.51
N TYR A 786 6.28 -15.69 34.80
CA TYR A 786 6.35 -14.31 34.33
C TYR A 786 7.80 -13.85 34.12
N VAL A 787 8.37 -14.22 32.97
CA VAL A 787 9.73 -13.81 32.53
C VAL A 787 9.71 -12.84 31.35
N ILE A 788 8.56 -12.62 30.73
CA ILE A 788 8.37 -11.70 29.61
C ILE A 788 7.03 -10.96 29.78
N PRO A 789 6.92 -9.67 29.39
CA PRO A 789 5.65 -8.93 29.44
C PRO A 789 4.57 -9.55 28.57
N ASP A 790 3.31 -9.17 28.81
CA ASP A 790 2.18 -9.61 27.99
C ASP A 790 2.23 -9.00 26.58
N SER A 791 1.75 -9.71 25.57
CA SER A 791 1.75 -9.25 24.17
C SER A 791 0.91 -7.99 23.92
N LEU A 792 0.01 -7.65 24.85
CA LEU A 792 -0.80 -6.43 24.85
C LEU A 792 -0.33 -5.39 25.89
N ASP A 793 0.85 -5.56 26.49
CA ASP A 793 1.43 -4.56 27.39
C ASP A 793 1.87 -3.32 26.59
N LEU A 794 1.04 -2.27 26.63
CA LEU A 794 1.26 -1.03 25.91
C LEU A 794 2.46 -0.20 26.42
N SER A 795 3.11 -0.62 27.51
CA SER A 795 4.39 -0.03 27.95
C SER A 795 5.58 -0.50 27.12
N VAL A 796 5.47 -1.67 26.46
CA VAL A 796 6.55 -2.28 25.68
C VAL A 796 6.95 -1.43 24.48
N PRO A 797 6.04 -1.01 23.59
CA PRO A 797 6.45 -0.33 22.36
C PRO A 797 7.15 1.02 22.59
N PRO A 798 6.71 1.89 23.52
CA PRO A 798 7.46 3.10 23.88
C PRO A 798 8.88 2.83 24.40
N ALA A 799 9.05 1.81 25.24
CA ALA A 799 10.36 1.47 25.81
C ALA A 799 11.31 0.94 24.72
N VAL A 800 10.83 0.04 23.87
CA VAL A 800 11.58 -0.50 22.74
C VAL A 800 11.94 0.60 21.74
N ALA A 801 10.99 1.48 21.41
CA ALA A 801 11.22 2.58 20.47
C ALA A 801 12.34 3.52 20.93
N ALA A 802 12.35 3.90 22.20
CA ALA A 802 13.40 4.73 22.77
C ALA A 802 14.77 4.02 22.79
N ALA A 803 14.81 2.76 23.21
CA ALA A 803 16.05 1.98 23.24
C ALA A 803 16.66 1.80 21.84
N VAL A 804 15.82 1.50 20.86
CA VAL A 804 16.22 1.33 19.46
C VAL A 804 16.68 2.66 18.85
N ALA A 805 15.97 3.75 19.10
CA ALA A 805 16.37 5.08 18.65
C ALA A 805 17.73 5.50 19.22
N ARG A 806 17.96 5.26 20.52
CA ARG A 806 19.23 5.52 21.19
C ARG A 806 20.37 4.72 20.53
N ALA A 807 20.19 3.42 20.35
CA ALA A 807 21.18 2.57 19.71
C ALA A 807 21.46 2.98 18.25
N ALA A 808 20.43 3.42 17.52
CA ALA A 808 20.58 3.93 16.15
C ALA A 808 21.44 5.19 16.09
N VAL A 809 21.29 6.10 17.06
CA VAL A 809 22.12 7.29 17.21
C VAL A 809 23.56 6.93 17.58
N GLU A 810 23.75 6.07 18.58
CA GLU A 810 25.06 5.66 19.07
C GLU A 810 25.89 4.92 18.01
N THR A 811 25.24 4.13 17.16
CA THR A 811 25.89 3.41 16.06
C THR A 811 25.99 4.21 14.76
N GLY A 812 25.49 5.45 14.73
CA GLY A 812 25.61 6.36 13.59
C GLY A 812 24.71 6.04 12.40
N VAL A 813 23.71 5.17 12.55
CA VAL A 813 22.76 4.84 11.48
C VAL A 813 21.54 5.77 11.45
N ALA A 814 21.31 6.56 12.50
CA ALA A 814 20.26 7.57 12.56
C ALA A 814 20.55 8.79 11.65
N ARG A 815 19.54 9.26 10.91
CA ARG A 815 19.62 10.52 10.14
C ARG A 815 19.13 11.73 10.93
N LEU A 816 18.32 11.52 11.97
CA LEU A 816 17.85 12.56 12.87
C LEU A 816 18.37 12.32 14.28
N GLN A 817 18.71 13.41 14.97
CA GLN A 817 19.03 13.41 16.39
C GLN A 817 17.77 13.86 17.14
N VAL A 818 17.13 12.91 17.82
CA VAL A 818 15.90 13.13 18.60
C VAL A 818 16.12 12.52 19.98
N ASP A 819 15.62 13.16 21.02
CA ASP A 819 15.67 12.59 22.37
C ASP A 819 14.84 11.28 22.41
N PRO A 820 15.43 10.14 22.78
CA PRO A 820 14.70 8.89 22.96
C PRO A 820 13.48 9.01 23.89
N ASP A 821 13.52 9.89 24.89
CA ASP A 821 12.41 10.08 25.82
C ASP A 821 11.21 10.77 25.16
N ASP A 822 11.45 11.69 24.22
CA ASP A 822 10.41 12.31 23.40
C ASP A 822 9.75 11.27 22.48
N ILE A 823 10.54 10.34 21.93
CA ILE A 823 10.03 9.21 21.11
C ILE A 823 9.14 8.31 21.97
N ALA A 824 9.56 7.98 23.20
CA ALA A 824 8.72 7.21 24.12
C ALA A 824 7.42 7.95 24.45
N ALA A 825 7.49 9.24 24.78
CA ALA A 825 6.33 10.07 25.11
C ALA A 825 5.33 10.11 23.94
N ARG A 826 5.80 10.43 22.74
CA ARG A 826 4.97 10.46 21.52
C ARG A 826 4.38 9.09 21.20
N THR A 827 5.13 8.02 21.39
CA THR A 827 4.62 6.65 21.21
C THR A 827 3.48 6.37 22.18
N ARG A 828 3.61 6.75 23.46
CA ARG A 828 2.51 6.62 24.43
C ARG A 828 1.28 7.42 24.01
N GLU A 829 1.45 8.68 23.59
CA GLU A 829 0.33 9.51 23.11
C GLU A 829 -0.41 8.85 21.94
N LEU A 830 0.33 8.32 20.96
CA LEU A 830 -0.24 7.60 19.81
C LEU A 830 -1.08 6.38 20.22
N LEU A 831 -0.65 5.65 21.25
CA LEU A 831 -1.30 4.40 21.70
C LEU A 831 -2.49 4.66 22.63
N TYR A 832 -2.33 5.54 23.62
CA TYR A 832 -3.34 5.75 24.66
C TYR A 832 -4.42 6.75 24.27
N GLU A 833 -4.07 7.81 23.55
CA GLU A 833 -4.99 8.88 23.22
C GLU A 833 -5.48 8.78 21.76
N GLY A 834 -4.86 7.90 20.96
CA GLY A 834 -4.97 7.90 19.51
C GLY A 834 -4.24 9.10 18.90
N LEU A 835 -4.18 9.20 17.57
CA LEU A 835 -3.77 10.45 16.93
C LEU A 835 -4.72 11.56 17.41
N ARG A 836 -4.26 12.46 18.30
CA ARG A 836 -4.98 13.70 18.63
C ARG A 836 -5.31 14.40 17.30
N ARG A 837 -6.60 14.66 17.08
CA ARG A 837 -7.18 15.21 15.85
C ARG A 837 -6.72 16.64 15.57
#